data_AF-A0A920NQ19-F1
#
_entry.id   AF-A0A920NQ19-F1
#
_cell.length_a   1.000
_cell.length_b   1.000
_cell.length_c   1.000
_cell.angle_alpha   90.00
_cell.angle_beta   90.00
_cell.angle_gamma   90.00
#
_symmetry.space_group_name_H-M   'P 1'
#
loop_
_entity.id
_entity.type
_entity.pdbx_description
1 polymer ?
#
loop_
_entity_poly.entity_id
_entity_poly.type
_entity_poly.pdbx_seq_one_letter_code
_entity_poly.pdbx_strand_id
1 'polypeptide(L)'
;MFIGRFSVDSVSELVVMIRKTINYHRQPLATNPDWLDKALVVAGNYSNTVPIPITPKWTSYWIQDLLLDEGFTTVDTVFYPPTQQGAALIQNYINSGVGIVNYRGWGDANGWHYPEFHVSDVAGLNNGWMTPVFTSFVCNSNDFANNVDPCLGEALIRAGTPSNPKGGVAIIGPSDLHTSTKYNNVINAYMFDAMLDDGIVELGPAVNAGLLGLTREFPNLDGPDEAQEFYFHVYNILGDPSVSIHLTEPHEFSITAEECSAGDGFIELLVFDENGSPIENANVSLMANDSIIFKGNTDTYGQIDASITLDDISIIDVYVNKNGFIQGHSEVAVTSYGYDLVLVGYEFDDGNGNGILEVGELADIYPVFKNIGNPTSSYNGTVNTYNSENCQIIYPEFVIPELETGYTTSISTPIMVRVNSKDSDHIKLNIVDQTEEWSFSFAVPVIKPQLDIVFGPDDIVPNSYFIPEFTYQNYSPGLIENVALTFINPNDLMGCSVIDSTVYFDIEPFTSQTVILDDHSCAIADSISTGSDLILNVVIYQDTVTIYQNDHTISIDPHTSTNALSPTWYGYWAYDNTDANYTQMPSFNWVELDPGYNGSGGTEYKLDDDDHVNVHLPFEFQYFGRTYDEITISSNGWVSFELCDIDYFYNYTIPMAMGPKAILAPFWDDLEVINNDSIRVYTSHDAVNGRFIIEWSRALNGFDEVTEETFAIHLYDQTAMPTESGDGVIEFHYLEIADIDADKNYATVGIEDHTKNEGIQYVFNNDYAPGAAELTQGRAIRFTTEAPINYVAPLGIEDENLPTGFQLMPAYPNPFNPVTTIRFQLPTTSDIKMTVYDILGKEVNVLLHEQKNSGTYALQWNGTNRFGQPVASGTYFIIMEALNFNQIQKVLLIK
;
A
#
# COMPACT_ATOMS: atom_id res chain seq x y z
N MET A 1 -10.44 1.28 17.75
CA MET A 1 -11.04 -0.05 18.01
C MET A 1 -11.94 -0.38 16.83
N PHE A 2 -11.65 -1.45 16.11
CA PHE A 2 -12.52 -1.95 15.04
C PHE A 2 -13.57 -2.90 15.62
N ILE A 3 -14.79 -2.87 15.07
CA ILE A 3 -15.94 -3.58 15.65
C ILE A 3 -16.53 -4.54 14.61
N GLY A 4 -16.75 -5.79 15.02
CA GLY A 4 -17.56 -6.76 14.29
C GLY A 4 -18.46 -7.52 15.25
N ARG A 5 -19.44 -8.24 14.69
CA ARG A 5 -20.49 -8.92 15.47
C ARG A 5 -20.70 -10.36 14.99
N PHE A 6 -20.51 -11.31 15.90
CA PHE A 6 -21.12 -12.64 15.78
C PHE A 6 -22.60 -12.59 16.20
N SER A 7 -23.48 -12.31 15.24
CA SER A 7 -24.93 -12.26 15.46
C SER A 7 -25.53 -13.66 15.35
N VAL A 8 -26.07 -14.19 16.45
CA VAL A 8 -26.52 -15.59 16.58
C VAL A 8 -27.72 -15.70 17.52
N ASP A 9 -28.62 -16.66 17.25
CA ASP A 9 -29.74 -17.01 18.13
C ASP A 9 -29.51 -18.30 18.91
N SER A 10 -28.44 -19.04 18.57
CA SER A 10 -28.12 -20.32 19.18
C SER A 10 -26.62 -20.56 19.30
N VAL A 11 -26.26 -21.42 20.26
CA VAL A 11 -24.88 -21.91 20.42
C VAL A 11 -24.42 -22.67 19.17
N SER A 12 -25.33 -23.34 18.45
CA SER A 12 -24.97 -24.07 17.22
C SER A 12 -24.48 -23.11 16.14
N GLU A 13 -25.14 -21.97 15.96
CA GLU A 13 -24.73 -20.95 14.98
C GLU A 13 -23.41 -20.30 15.40
N LEU A 14 -23.22 -20.02 16.70
CA LEU A 14 -21.93 -19.52 17.20
C LEU A 14 -20.79 -20.48 16.86
N VAL A 15 -20.99 -21.78 17.04
CA VAL A 15 -19.99 -22.80 16.69
C VAL A 15 -19.76 -22.87 15.18
N VAL A 16 -20.78 -22.66 14.34
CA VAL A 16 -20.60 -22.57 12.88
C VAL A 16 -19.67 -21.40 12.55
N MET A 17 -19.97 -20.21 13.05
CA MET A 17 -19.18 -19.00 12.77
C MET A 17 -17.73 -19.14 13.24
N ILE A 18 -17.52 -19.56 14.49
CA ILE A 18 -16.17 -19.81 15.04
C ILE A 18 -15.39 -20.80 14.16
N ARG A 19 -16.03 -21.90 13.72
CA ARG A 19 -15.34 -22.90 12.89
C ARG A 19 -15.01 -22.39 11.50
N LYS A 20 -15.86 -21.57 10.89
CA LYS A 20 -15.55 -20.94 9.61
C LYS A 20 -14.33 -20.03 9.74
N THR A 21 -14.31 -19.13 10.73
CA THR A 21 -13.16 -18.24 11.00
C THR A 21 -11.88 -19.03 11.24
N ILE A 22 -11.91 -20.05 12.10
CA ILE A 22 -10.72 -20.89 12.37
C ILE A 22 -10.25 -21.62 11.11
N ASN A 23 -11.18 -22.19 10.32
CA ASN A 23 -10.83 -22.92 9.11
C ASN A 23 -10.23 -22.02 8.04
N TYR A 24 -10.80 -20.82 7.86
CA TYR A 24 -10.33 -19.80 6.94
C TYR A 24 -8.87 -19.39 7.20
N HIS A 25 -8.46 -19.29 8.47
CA HIS A 25 -7.05 -18.97 8.80
C HIS A 25 -6.11 -20.18 8.78
N ARG A 26 -6.58 -21.37 9.18
CA ARG A 26 -5.68 -22.53 9.42
C ARG A 26 -5.51 -23.45 8.24
N GLN A 27 -6.50 -23.54 7.37
CA GLN A 27 -6.52 -24.53 6.29
C GLN A 27 -7.49 -24.14 5.16
N PRO A 28 -7.48 -22.86 4.69
CA PRO A 28 -8.44 -22.39 3.70
C PRO A 28 -8.37 -23.20 2.40
N LEU A 29 -7.20 -23.71 2.05
CA LEU A 29 -6.93 -24.43 0.80
C LEU A 29 -7.19 -25.95 0.86
N ALA A 30 -7.59 -26.49 2.02
CA ALA A 30 -7.65 -27.95 2.23
C ALA A 30 -8.71 -28.67 1.37
N THR A 31 -9.78 -27.97 0.95
CA THR A 31 -10.86 -28.56 0.12
C THR A 31 -10.64 -28.29 -1.37
N ASN A 32 -10.11 -27.12 -1.69
CA ASN A 32 -9.83 -26.66 -3.05
C ASN A 32 -8.64 -25.70 -2.93
N PRO A 33 -7.54 -25.89 -3.69
CA PRO A 33 -6.41 -24.96 -3.65
C PRO A 33 -6.68 -23.65 -4.40
N ASP A 34 -7.59 -23.65 -5.38
CA ASP A 34 -7.73 -22.56 -6.37
C ASP A 34 -9.04 -21.76 -6.16
N TRP A 35 -9.51 -21.55 -4.92
CA TRP A 35 -10.79 -20.83 -4.71
C TRP A 35 -10.62 -19.41 -4.19
N LEU A 36 -9.48 -19.10 -3.56
CA LEU A 36 -9.22 -17.77 -3.00
C LEU A 36 -8.83 -16.75 -4.08
N ASP A 37 -8.20 -17.20 -5.16
CA ASP A 37 -7.82 -16.42 -6.35
C ASP A 37 -9.00 -16.21 -7.33
N LYS A 38 -10.23 -16.48 -6.89
CA LYS A 38 -11.46 -16.31 -7.67
C LYS A 38 -12.42 -15.38 -6.96
N ALA A 39 -13.09 -14.51 -7.73
CA ALA A 39 -14.10 -13.59 -7.20
C ALA A 39 -15.41 -13.68 -7.98
N LEU A 40 -16.50 -13.32 -7.30
CA LEU A 40 -17.80 -13.08 -7.90
C LEU A 40 -18.19 -11.62 -7.69
N VAL A 41 -18.36 -10.88 -8.78
CA VAL A 41 -18.85 -9.49 -8.74
C VAL A 41 -20.28 -9.45 -9.27
N VAL A 42 -21.20 -9.00 -8.43
CA VAL A 42 -22.63 -8.94 -8.71
C VAL A 42 -23.05 -7.48 -8.72
N ALA A 43 -23.79 -7.06 -9.74
CA ALA A 43 -24.23 -5.67 -9.85
C ALA A 43 -25.64 -5.57 -10.41
N GLY A 44 -26.40 -4.58 -9.94
CA GLY A 44 -27.74 -4.37 -10.49
C GLY A 44 -28.27 -2.97 -10.36
N ASN A 45 -28.76 -2.46 -11.49
CA ASN A 45 -29.48 -1.21 -11.54
C ASN A 45 -30.88 -1.39 -10.95
N TYR A 46 -31.38 -0.42 -10.18
CA TYR A 46 -32.75 -0.52 -9.64
C TYR A 46 -33.83 -0.45 -10.73
N SER A 47 -33.47 0.03 -11.93
CA SER A 47 -34.34 0.21 -13.08
C SER A 47 -33.63 -0.15 -14.39
N ASN A 48 -34.40 -0.57 -15.39
CA ASN A 48 -33.96 -0.76 -16.78
C ASN A 48 -34.79 0.10 -17.75
N THR A 49 -35.38 1.18 -17.23
CA THR A 49 -36.10 2.18 -18.03
C THR A 49 -35.35 3.49 -17.97
N VAL A 50 -35.19 4.17 -19.11
CA VAL A 50 -34.49 5.46 -19.22
C VAL A 50 -35.11 6.51 -18.26
N PRO A 51 -34.28 7.28 -17.52
CA PRO A 51 -32.82 7.14 -17.42
C PRO A 51 -32.43 5.86 -16.67
N ILE A 52 -31.58 5.04 -17.30
CA ILE A 52 -31.12 3.78 -16.70
C ILE A 52 -30.00 4.17 -15.72
N PRO A 53 -30.08 3.82 -14.43
CA PRO A 53 -28.97 4.03 -13.52
C PRO A 53 -27.76 3.26 -14.04
N ILE A 54 -26.58 3.85 -14.13
CA ILE A 54 -25.42 3.15 -14.72
C ILE A 54 -24.32 2.88 -13.70
N THR A 55 -24.17 3.73 -12.70
CA THR A 55 -23.00 3.73 -11.80
C THR A 55 -22.80 2.45 -10.97
N PRO A 56 -23.84 1.71 -10.50
CA PRO A 56 -23.61 0.46 -9.78
C PRO A 56 -22.83 -0.58 -10.60
N LYS A 57 -23.12 -0.68 -11.91
CA LYS A 57 -22.40 -1.59 -12.81
C LYS A 57 -20.99 -1.09 -13.09
N TRP A 58 -20.80 0.21 -13.31
CA TRP A 58 -19.49 0.81 -13.55
C TRP A 58 -18.53 0.60 -12.38
N THR A 59 -18.98 0.85 -11.15
CA THR A 59 -18.19 0.56 -9.95
C THR A 59 -17.77 -0.91 -9.90
N SER A 60 -18.67 -1.81 -10.28
CA SER A 60 -18.39 -3.25 -10.31
C SER A 60 -17.48 -3.69 -11.46
N TYR A 61 -17.52 -3.05 -12.62
CA TYR A 61 -16.53 -3.27 -13.68
C TYR A 61 -15.14 -2.85 -13.22
N TRP A 62 -15.04 -1.70 -12.55
CA TRP A 62 -13.77 -1.24 -12.00
C TRP A 62 -13.18 -2.23 -10.97
N ILE A 63 -13.98 -2.74 -10.02
CA ILE A 63 -13.52 -3.77 -9.08
C ILE A 63 -13.10 -5.04 -9.81
N GLN A 64 -13.84 -5.43 -10.86
CA GLN A 64 -13.47 -6.59 -11.66
C GLN A 64 -12.10 -6.41 -12.30
N ASP A 65 -11.85 -5.26 -12.93
CA ASP A 65 -10.57 -4.97 -13.58
C ASP A 65 -9.44 -4.94 -12.54
N LEU A 66 -9.65 -4.29 -11.40
CA LEU A 66 -8.65 -4.20 -10.32
C LEU A 66 -8.28 -5.57 -9.75
N LEU A 67 -9.26 -6.44 -9.52
CA LEU A 67 -9.00 -7.82 -9.06
C LEU A 67 -8.26 -8.65 -10.13
N LEU A 68 -8.60 -8.47 -11.41
CA LEU A 68 -7.88 -9.15 -12.50
C LEU A 68 -6.44 -8.64 -12.64
N ASP A 69 -6.22 -7.34 -12.47
CA ASP A 69 -4.90 -6.71 -12.50
C ASP A 69 -4.01 -7.21 -11.34
N GLU A 70 -4.59 -7.49 -10.17
CA GLU A 70 -3.90 -8.12 -9.02
C GLU A 70 -3.61 -9.62 -9.22
N GLY A 71 -4.11 -10.22 -10.30
CA GLY A 71 -3.79 -11.60 -10.67
C GLY A 71 -4.83 -12.65 -10.27
N PHE A 72 -6.06 -12.26 -9.95
CA PHE A 72 -7.16 -13.23 -9.81
C PHE A 72 -7.33 -14.05 -11.09
N THR A 73 -7.42 -15.37 -10.98
CA THR A 73 -7.53 -16.25 -12.16
C THR A 73 -8.88 -16.12 -12.85
N THR A 74 -9.95 -15.85 -12.09
CA THR A 74 -11.27 -15.57 -12.63
C THR A 74 -12.05 -14.58 -11.76
N VAL A 75 -12.67 -13.60 -12.41
CA VAL A 75 -13.68 -12.72 -11.80
C VAL A 75 -15.00 -12.90 -12.56
N ASP A 76 -15.88 -13.74 -12.03
CA ASP A 76 -17.20 -14.00 -12.62
C ASP A 76 -18.15 -12.83 -12.35
N THR A 77 -19.04 -12.52 -13.31
CA THR A 77 -20.01 -11.43 -13.16
C THR A 77 -21.46 -11.88 -13.33
N VAL A 78 -22.36 -11.31 -12.52
CA VAL A 78 -23.81 -11.45 -12.69
C VAL A 78 -24.47 -10.08 -12.62
N PHE A 79 -24.70 -9.47 -13.79
CA PHE A 79 -25.18 -8.10 -13.88
C PHE A 79 -26.64 -7.98 -14.34
N TYR A 80 -27.37 -7.05 -13.71
CA TYR A 80 -28.67 -6.58 -14.15
C TYR A 80 -28.59 -5.12 -14.63
N PRO A 81 -29.06 -4.82 -15.85
CA PRO A 81 -29.47 -5.74 -16.92
C PRO A 81 -28.30 -6.56 -17.50
N PRO A 82 -28.55 -7.74 -18.11
CA PRO A 82 -29.88 -8.31 -18.40
C PRO A 82 -30.42 -9.32 -17.36
N THR A 83 -29.62 -9.71 -16.37
CA THR A 83 -29.95 -10.85 -15.51
C THR A 83 -30.82 -10.44 -14.33
N GLN A 84 -32.15 -10.54 -14.46
CA GLN A 84 -33.04 -10.22 -13.35
C GLN A 84 -33.07 -11.33 -12.29
N GLN A 85 -33.21 -12.58 -12.72
CA GLN A 85 -33.32 -13.77 -11.85
C GLN A 85 -31.93 -14.43 -11.72
N GLY A 86 -31.09 -13.93 -10.81
CA GLY A 86 -29.69 -14.37 -10.71
C GLY A 86 -29.40 -15.43 -9.66
N ALA A 87 -30.32 -15.74 -8.74
CA ALA A 87 -30.07 -16.63 -7.60
C ALA A 87 -29.38 -17.94 -7.99
N ALA A 88 -29.83 -18.61 -9.05
CA ALA A 88 -29.21 -19.87 -9.50
C ALA A 88 -27.77 -19.69 -10.01
N LEU A 89 -27.48 -18.59 -10.71
CA LEU A 89 -26.12 -18.28 -11.19
C LEU A 89 -25.21 -17.93 -10.02
N ILE A 90 -25.66 -17.04 -9.14
CA ILE A 90 -24.95 -16.62 -7.92
C ILE A 90 -24.62 -17.85 -7.06
N GLN A 91 -25.60 -18.72 -6.81
CA GLN A 91 -25.38 -19.98 -6.09
C GLN A 91 -24.35 -20.87 -6.79
N ASN A 92 -24.40 -21.02 -8.12
CA ASN A 92 -23.46 -21.86 -8.86
C ASN A 92 -22.02 -21.37 -8.73
N TYR A 93 -21.79 -20.06 -8.85
CA TYR A 93 -20.45 -19.47 -8.70
C TYR A 93 -19.94 -19.63 -7.27
N ILE A 94 -20.74 -19.25 -6.27
CA ILE A 94 -20.37 -19.43 -4.86
C ILE A 94 -20.07 -20.90 -4.54
N ASN A 95 -20.89 -21.83 -5.03
CA ASN A 95 -20.71 -23.26 -4.82
C ASN A 95 -19.47 -23.84 -5.52
N SER A 96 -18.98 -23.17 -6.57
CA SER A 96 -17.75 -23.55 -7.27
C SER A 96 -16.48 -23.09 -6.53
N GLY A 97 -16.63 -22.18 -5.56
CA GLY A 97 -15.54 -21.63 -4.75
C GLY A 97 -15.08 -20.28 -5.29
N VAL A 98 -15.30 -19.23 -4.51
CA VAL A 98 -14.78 -17.87 -4.71
C VAL A 98 -14.38 -17.29 -3.34
N GLY A 99 -13.28 -16.55 -3.27
CA GLY A 99 -12.77 -15.90 -2.05
C GLY A 99 -13.53 -14.64 -1.70
N ILE A 100 -13.99 -13.92 -2.72
CA ILE A 100 -14.71 -12.64 -2.59
C ILE A 100 -16.04 -12.71 -3.31
N VAL A 101 -17.09 -12.21 -2.65
CA VAL A 101 -18.38 -11.91 -3.30
C VAL A 101 -18.70 -10.44 -3.07
N ASN A 102 -18.64 -9.64 -4.13
CA ASN A 102 -19.03 -8.23 -4.09
C ASN A 102 -20.43 -8.04 -4.67
N TYR A 103 -21.25 -7.24 -3.99
CA TYR A 103 -22.53 -6.78 -4.52
C TYR A 103 -22.68 -5.26 -4.43
N ARG A 104 -22.99 -4.66 -5.58
CA ARG A 104 -23.39 -3.25 -5.69
C ARG A 104 -24.69 -3.08 -6.47
N GLY A 105 -25.69 -2.46 -5.87
CA GLY A 105 -26.97 -2.26 -6.55
C GLY A 105 -28.10 -1.83 -5.63
N TRP A 106 -29.18 -2.61 -5.62
CA TRP A 106 -30.38 -2.37 -4.85
C TRP A 106 -30.79 -3.62 -4.06
N GLY A 107 -30.99 -3.47 -2.76
CA GLY A 107 -31.35 -4.56 -1.85
C GLY A 107 -32.05 -4.03 -0.60
N ASP A 108 -32.45 -4.95 0.26
CA ASP A 108 -32.96 -4.70 1.60
C ASP A 108 -32.54 -5.83 2.55
N ALA A 109 -33.13 -5.89 3.76
CA ALA A 109 -32.82 -6.92 4.75
C ALA A 109 -33.15 -8.35 4.28
N ASN A 110 -34.07 -8.54 3.33
CA ASN A 110 -34.37 -9.85 2.76
C ASN A 110 -33.40 -10.25 1.65
N GLY A 111 -32.70 -9.29 1.02
CA GLY A 111 -31.56 -9.54 0.16
C GLY A 111 -31.47 -8.63 -1.06
N TRP A 112 -30.82 -9.10 -2.11
CA TRP A 112 -30.56 -8.36 -3.33
C TRP A 112 -31.76 -8.46 -4.27
N HIS A 113 -32.24 -7.31 -4.76
CA HIS A 113 -33.39 -7.26 -5.65
C HIS A 113 -33.00 -7.51 -7.10
N TYR A 114 -31.85 -7.02 -7.55
CA TYR A 114 -31.37 -7.26 -8.92
C TYR A 114 -29.85 -7.43 -8.98
N PRO A 115 -29.36 -8.47 -9.67
CA PRO A 115 -30.06 -9.75 -9.82
C PRO A 115 -30.62 -10.27 -8.48
N GLU A 116 -31.78 -10.91 -8.51
CA GLU A 116 -32.45 -11.42 -7.30
C GLU A 116 -31.60 -12.50 -6.59
N PHE A 117 -31.32 -12.30 -5.29
CA PHE A 117 -30.72 -13.27 -4.38
C PHE A 117 -31.11 -12.94 -2.92
N HIS A 118 -31.94 -13.79 -2.32
CA HIS A 118 -32.58 -13.50 -1.03
C HIS A 118 -32.18 -14.51 0.06
N VAL A 119 -32.59 -14.22 1.30
CA VAL A 119 -32.41 -15.11 2.47
C VAL A 119 -32.85 -16.56 2.17
N SER A 120 -33.94 -16.76 1.42
CA SER A 120 -34.40 -18.11 1.04
C SER A 120 -33.43 -18.87 0.14
N ASP A 121 -32.63 -18.15 -0.66
CA ASP A 121 -31.68 -18.74 -1.60
C ASP A 121 -30.39 -19.18 -0.91
N VAL A 122 -30.06 -18.62 0.26
CA VAL A 122 -28.90 -19.02 1.06
C VAL A 122 -28.95 -20.52 1.43
N ALA A 123 -30.15 -21.08 1.62
CA ALA A 123 -30.33 -22.50 1.90
C ALA A 123 -29.82 -23.42 0.76
N GLY A 124 -29.81 -22.90 -0.48
CA GLY A 124 -29.33 -23.58 -1.68
C GLY A 124 -27.80 -23.59 -1.84
N LEU A 125 -27.07 -22.80 -1.05
CA LEU A 125 -25.61 -22.83 -1.05
C LEU A 125 -25.08 -24.19 -0.55
N ASN A 126 -23.94 -24.59 -1.08
CA ASN A 126 -23.28 -25.87 -0.86
C ASN A 126 -21.75 -25.76 -1.06
N ASN A 127 -21.21 -24.57 -0.86
CA ASN A 127 -19.79 -24.21 -0.98
C ASN A 127 -18.89 -24.82 0.11
N GLY A 128 -19.47 -25.47 1.14
CA GLY A 128 -18.69 -26.18 2.15
C GLY A 128 -17.75 -25.23 2.91
N TRP A 129 -16.47 -25.61 2.99
CA TRP A 129 -15.42 -24.83 3.64
C TRP A 129 -14.85 -23.69 2.79
N MET A 130 -15.25 -23.57 1.51
CA MET A 130 -14.89 -22.42 0.66
C MET A 130 -15.81 -21.25 1.03
N THR A 131 -15.58 -20.62 2.19
CA THR A 131 -16.45 -19.58 2.76
C THR A 131 -15.93 -18.17 2.45
N PRO A 132 -16.43 -17.49 1.39
CA PRO A 132 -15.96 -16.16 1.02
C PRO A 132 -16.23 -15.11 2.08
N VAL A 133 -15.56 -13.97 1.92
CA VAL A 133 -16.02 -12.70 2.45
C VAL A 133 -17.04 -12.09 1.49
N PHE A 134 -18.19 -11.70 2.03
CA PHE A 134 -19.22 -10.98 1.27
C PHE A 134 -19.10 -9.48 1.52
N THR A 135 -19.35 -8.70 0.48
CA THR A 135 -19.60 -7.26 0.60
C THR A 135 -20.92 -6.93 -0.09
N SER A 136 -21.74 -6.10 0.54
CA SER A 136 -23.08 -5.78 0.08
C SER A 136 -23.37 -4.30 0.29
N PHE A 137 -22.95 -3.50 -0.68
CA PHE A 137 -23.07 -2.04 -0.67
C PHE A 137 -24.45 -1.62 -1.18
N VAL A 138 -25.50 -1.86 -0.40
CA VAL A 138 -26.91 -1.54 -0.73
C VAL A 138 -27.66 -1.01 0.49
N CYS A 139 -28.99 -1.07 0.52
CA CYS A 139 -29.75 -0.73 1.71
C CYS A 139 -29.89 -1.97 2.63
N ASN A 140 -29.73 -1.78 3.93
CA ASN A 140 -30.19 -2.66 5.01
C ASN A 140 -29.77 -4.15 5.01
N SER A 141 -28.75 -4.54 4.24
CA SER A 141 -28.36 -5.96 4.09
C SER A 141 -27.84 -6.58 5.39
N ASN A 142 -27.31 -5.75 6.30
CA ASN A 142 -26.78 -6.15 7.60
C ASN A 142 -27.61 -5.56 8.77
N ASP A 143 -28.90 -5.30 8.57
CA ASP A 143 -29.78 -4.84 9.65
C ASP A 143 -30.23 -6.01 10.54
N PHE A 144 -29.34 -6.40 11.44
CA PHE A 144 -29.56 -7.43 12.46
C PHE A 144 -30.62 -7.05 13.52
N ALA A 145 -31.18 -5.83 13.46
CA ALA A 145 -32.28 -5.38 14.31
C ALA A 145 -33.62 -5.31 13.54
N ASN A 146 -33.65 -5.73 12.28
CA ASN A 146 -34.85 -5.71 11.45
C ASN A 146 -35.92 -6.71 11.92
N ASN A 147 -37.14 -6.57 11.39
CA ASN A 147 -38.17 -7.59 11.53
C ASN A 147 -37.97 -8.80 10.60
N VAL A 148 -37.11 -8.67 9.59
CA VAL A 148 -36.59 -9.79 8.78
C VAL A 148 -35.46 -10.43 9.57
N ASP A 149 -35.73 -11.57 10.17
CA ASP A 149 -34.80 -12.33 11.03
C ASP A 149 -34.73 -13.80 10.55
N PRO A 150 -33.56 -14.28 10.12
CA PRO A 150 -32.31 -13.53 9.96
C PRO A 150 -32.38 -12.55 8.77
N CYS A 151 -31.71 -11.40 8.86
CA CYS A 151 -31.45 -10.56 7.68
C CYS A 151 -30.45 -11.25 6.74
N LEU A 152 -30.24 -10.74 5.52
CA LEU A 152 -29.36 -11.38 4.52
C LEU A 152 -27.97 -11.68 5.08
N GLY A 153 -27.34 -10.68 5.73
CA GLY A 153 -26.00 -10.85 6.28
C GLY A 153 -25.94 -11.92 7.37
N GLU A 154 -26.92 -11.96 8.26
CA GLU A 154 -27.05 -13.00 9.28
C GLU A 154 -27.28 -14.38 8.65
N ALA A 155 -28.14 -14.48 7.64
CA ALA A 155 -28.42 -15.73 6.96
C ALA A 155 -27.13 -16.31 6.33
N LEU A 156 -26.32 -15.48 5.68
CA LEU A 156 -25.08 -15.90 5.01
C LEU A 156 -24.02 -16.43 5.98
N ILE A 157 -23.78 -15.73 7.10
CA ILE A 157 -22.74 -16.12 8.05
C ILE A 157 -23.17 -17.27 8.97
N ARG A 158 -24.47 -17.38 9.29
CA ARG A 158 -25.04 -18.46 10.11
C ARG A 158 -25.24 -19.77 9.33
N ALA A 159 -25.23 -19.71 7.99
CA ALA A 159 -25.59 -20.84 7.14
C ALA A 159 -24.73 -22.09 7.33
N GLY A 160 -25.40 -23.25 7.29
CA GLY A 160 -24.78 -24.57 7.34
C GLY A 160 -24.76 -25.19 8.74
N THR A 161 -23.79 -26.06 8.97
CA THR A 161 -23.58 -26.77 10.24
C THR A 161 -22.09 -26.81 10.57
N PRO A 162 -21.69 -27.06 11.84
CA PRO A 162 -20.28 -27.13 12.22
C PRO A 162 -19.43 -28.15 11.43
N SER A 163 -20.06 -29.11 10.77
CA SER A 163 -19.43 -30.15 9.94
C SER A 163 -19.63 -29.96 8.43
N ASN A 164 -20.55 -29.11 8.03
CA ASN A 164 -20.87 -28.81 6.63
C ASN A 164 -21.31 -27.33 6.55
N PRO A 165 -20.35 -26.39 6.59
CA PRO A 165 -20.66 -24.97 6.52
C PRO A 165 -21.16 -24.57 5.13
N LYS A 166 -21.79 -23.40 5.05
CA LYS A 166 -22.32 -22.78 3.83
C LYS A 166 -22.23 -21.27 3.94
N GLY A 167 -22.33 -20.53 2.84
CA GLY A 167 -22.31 -19.07 2.87
C GLY A 167 -20.91 -18.53 3.18
N GLY A 168 -20.83 -17.41 3.92
CA GLY A 168 -19.57 -16.68 4.11
C GLY A 168 -18.96 -16.83 5.49
N VAL A 169 -17.70 -16.39 5.61
CA VAL A 169 -16.99 -16.22 6.90
C VAL A 169 -17.34 -14.88 7.56
N ALA A 170 -17.56 -13.85 6.76
CA ALA A 170 -17.98 -12.52 7.19
C ALA A 170 -18.75 -11.81 6.07
N ILE A 171 -19.50 -10.77 6.43
CA ILE A 171 -20.14 -9.86 5.49
C ILE A 171 -20.08 -8.40 5.95
N ILE A 172 -19.79 -7.52 4.99
CA ILE A 172 -19.85 -6.07 5.15
C ILE A 172 -21.12 -5.54 4.49
N GLY A 173 -21.82 -4.66 5.18
CA GLY A 173 -23.02 -3.99 4.67
C GLY A 173 -23.61 -3.05 5.70
N PRO A 174 -24.59 -2.21 5.30
CA PRO A 174 -25.22 -1.27 6.21
C PRO A 174 -26.41 -1.86 6.96
N SER A 175 -26.68 -1.28 8.13
CA SER A 175 -27.86 -1.55 8.97
C SER A 175 -29.05 -0.62 8.71
N ASP A 176 -28.95 0.30 7.74
CA ASP A 176 -30.00 1.28 7.45
C ASP A 176 -30.57 1.14 6.03
N LEU A 177 -31.87 1.45 5.88
CA LEU A 177 -32.62 1.36 4.63
C LEU A 177 -32.38 2.56 3.68
N HIS A 178 -31.91 3.69 4.18
CA HIS A 178 -31.83 4.97 3.47
C HIS A 178 -30.42 5.30 2.99
N THR A 179 -29.67 4.30 2.52
CA THR A 179 -28.38 4.54 1.85
C THR A 179 -28.60 5.01 0.40
N SER A 180 -27.69 5.87 -0.08
CA SER A 180 -27.66 6.43 -1.43
C SER A 180 -26.54 5.83 -2.28
N THR A 181 -26.76 5.79 -3.59
CA THR A 181 -25.84 5.22 -4.57
C THR A 181 -24.50 5.93 -4.62
N LYS A 182 -24.48 7.26 -4.56
CA LYS A 182 -23.24 8.04 -4.69
C LYS A 182 -22.22 7.73 -3.59
N TYR A 183 -22.66 7.56 -2.34
CA TYR A 183 -21.77 7.25 -1.23
C TYR A 183 -21.41 5.76 -1.19
N ASN A 184 -22.36 4.86 -1.45
CA ASN A 184 -22.09 3.41 -1.50
C ASN A 184 -21.04 3.06 -2.57
N ASN A 185 -21.03 3.81 -3.67
CA ASN A 185 -20.04 3.69 -4.73
C ASN A 185 -18.62 3.99 -4.21
N VAL A 186 -18.43 5.14 -3.57
CA VAL A 186 -17.15 5.56 -2.99
C VAL A 186 -16.67 4.59 -1.91
N ILE A 187 -17.55 4.19 -0.97
CA ILE A 187 -17.15 3.25 0.09
C ILE A 187 -16.71 1.89 -0.48
N ASN A 188 -17.43 1.40 -1.49
CA ASN A 188 -17.05 0.17 -2.19
C ASN A 188 -15.69 0.33 -2.88
N ALA A 189 -15.50 1.42 -3.62
CA ALA A 189 -14.28 1.62 -4.38
C ALA A 189 -13.05 1.79 -3.49
N TYR A 190 -13.08 2.74 -2.55
CA TYR A 190 -11.97 3.02 -1.64
C TYR A 190 -11.63 1.85 -0.71
N MET A 191 -12.61 1.00 -0.38
CA MET A 191 -12.30 -0.22 0.37
C MET A 191 -11.45 -1.19 -0.48
N PHE A 192 -11.78 -1.39 -1.76
CA PHE A 192 -11.00 -2.28 -2.65
C PHE A 192 -9.67 -1.66 -3.06
N ASP A 193 -9.64 -0.37 -3.32
CA ASP A 193 -8.43 0.44 -3.58
C ASP A 193 -7.42 0.26 -2.44
N ALA A 194 -7.82 0.55 -1.19
CA ALA A 194 -6.96 0.39 -0.02
C ALA A 194 -6.52 -1.07 0.24
N MET A 195 -7.34 -2.06 -0.13
CA MET A 195 -6.96 -3.47 -0.01
C MET A 195 -5.86 -3.84 -1.01
N LEU A 196 -5.95 -3.34 -2.24
CA LEU A 196 -5.15 -3.78 -3.38
C LEU A 196 -3.87 -2.93 -3.54
N ASP A 197 -3.98 -1.60 -3.37
CA ASP A 197 -2.84 -0.68 -3.50
C ASP A 197 -2.08 -0.50 -2.18
N ASP A 198 -2.78 -0.43 -1.02
CA ASP A 198 -2.15 -0.18 0.28
C ASP A 198 -1.95 -1.45 1.14
N GLY A 199 -2.42 -2.61 0.69
CA GLY A 199 -2.33 -3.88 1.42
C GLY A 199 -3.17 -3.93 2.72
N ILE A 200 -4.20 -3.09 2.85
CA ILE A 200 -5.07 -3.02 4.03
C ILE A 200 -6.12 -4.13 3.97
N VAL A 201 -5.72 -5.37 4.23
CA VAL A 201 -6.53 -6.57 3.97
C VAL A 201 -7.36 -7.10 5.16
N GLU A 202 -7.16 -6.56 6.36
CA GLU A 202 -8.05 -6.89 7.50
C GLU A 202 -9.39 -6.16 7.38
N LEU A 203 -10.51 -6.87 7.63
CA LEU A 203 -11.86 -6.33 7.38
C LEU A 203 -12.14 -5.01 8.11
N GLY A 204 -11.77 -4.91 9.39
CA GLY A 204 -11.98 -3.71 10.20
C GLY A 204 -11.33 -2.46 9.58
N PRO A 205 -10.00 -2.46 9.41
CA PRO A 205 -9.27 -1.42 8.70
C PRO A 205 -9.78 -1.15 7.28
N ALA A 206 -10.05 -2.18 6.47
CA ALA A 206 -10.49 -2.03 5.08
C ALA A 206 -11.83 -1.28 4.97
N VAL A 207 -12.82 -1.65 5.81
CA VAL A 207 -14.11 -0.93 5.85
C VAL A 207 -13.93 0.52 6.26
N ASN A 208 -13.03 0.77 7.23
CA ASN A 208 -12.73 2.13 7.67
C ASN A 208 -12.07 2.95 6.55
N ALA A 209 -11.19 2.37 5.75
CA ALA A 209 -10.60 3.03 4.57
C ALA A 209 -11.67 3.41 3.55
N GLY A 210 -12.61 2.50 3.24
CA GLY A 210 -13.76 2.80 2.39
C GLY A 210 -14.61 3.97 2.91
N LEU A 211 -14.86 4.02 4.22
CA LEU A 211 -15.61 5.11 4.84
C LEU A 211 -14.85 6.44 4.81
N LEU A 212 -13.53 6.41 4.98
CA LEU A 212 -12.66 7.60 4.83
C LEU A 212 -12.62 8.11 3.38
N GLY A 213 -12.87 7.27 2.38
CA GLY A 213 -13.07 7.74 1.00
C GLY A 213 -14.13 8.84 0.87
N LEU A 214 -15.15 8.84 1.75
CA LEU A 214 -16.17 9.89 1.75
C LEU A 214 -15.62 11.27 2.16
N THR A 215 -14.58 11.33 3.00
CA THR A 215 -13.98 12.61 3.40
C THR A 215 -13.23 13.24 2.24
N ARG A 216 -12.70 12.42 1.33
CA ARG A 216 -11.98 12.83 0.13
C ARG A 216 -12.92 13.27 -0.99
N GLU A 217 -13.95 12.48 -1.27
CA GLU A 217 -14.86 12.73 -2.41
C GLU A 217 -16.05 13.63 -2.08
N PHE A 218 -16.33 13.85 -0.80
CA PHE A 218 -17.40 14.73 -0.33
C PHE A 218 -16.94 15.59 0.86
N PRO A 219 -15.89 16.42 0.70
CA PRO A 219 -15.30 17.18 1.81
C PRO A 219 -16.27 18.19 2.43
N ASN A 220 -17.30 18.64 1.71
CA ASN A 220 -18.33 19.57 2.21
C ASN A 220 -19.44 18.90 3.06
N LEU A 221 -19.40 17.57 3.26
CA LEU A 221 -20.44 16.79 3.95
C LEU A 221 -19.93 16.16 5.27
N ASP A 222 -19.11 16.90 6.03
CA ASP A 222 -18.42 16.49 7.25
C ASP A 222 -19.13 16.90 8.56
N GLY A 223 -20.26 17.59 8.45
CA GLY A 223 -21.03 18.09 9.60
C GLY A 223 -21.84 17.01 10.36
N PRO A 224 -22.36 17.34 11.55
CA PRO A 224 -23.31 16.48 12.24
C PRO A 224 -24.58 16.24 11.41
N ASP A 225 -25.09 15.01 11.43
CA ASP A 225 -26.21 14.50 10.63
C ASP A 225 -25.99 14.51 9.10
N GLU A 226 -24.75 14.78 8.64
CA GLU A 226 -24.37 14.69 7.21
C GLU A 226 -23.93 13.29 6.80
N ALA A 227 -23.63 13.12 5.51
CA ALA A 227 -23.31 11.83 4.92
C ALA A 227 -22.14 11.13 5.63
N GLN A 228 -21.03 11.81 5.91
CA GLN A 228 -19.87 11.17 6.52
C GLN A 228 -20.24 10.53 7.87
N GLU A 229 -20.81 11.30 8.82
CA GLU A 229 -21.23 10.76 10.13
C GLU A 229 -22.26 9.63 9.99
N PHE A 230 -23.28 9.80 9.14
CA PHE A 230 -24.31 8.79 8.91
C PHE A 230 -23.72 7.45 8.47
N TYR A 231 -22.82 7.46 7.49
CA TYR A 231 -22.25 6.24 6.93
C TYR A 231 -21.32 5.51 7.90
N PHE A 232 -20.56 6.26 8.71
CA PHE A 232 -19.77 5.69 9.81
C PHE A 232 -20.63 5.01 10.90
N HIS A 233 -21.89 5.41 11.06
CA HIS A 233 -22.80 4.79 12.04
C HIS A 233 -23.52 3.55 11.52
N VAL A 234 -23.75 3.42 10.20
CA VAL A 234 -24.62 2.37 9.65
C VAL A 234 -23.85 1.21 9.02
N TYR A 235 -22.66 1.43 8.46
CA TYR A 235 -21.84 0.33 7.92
C TYR A 235 -21.26 -0.53 9.04
N ASN A 236 -21.38 -1.84 8.90
CA ASN A 236 -20.93 -2.78 9.93
C ASN A 236 -20.46 -4.11 9.35
N ILE A 237 -19.68 -4.84 10.16
CA ILE A 237 -19.19 -6.19 9.88
C ILE A 237 -20.00 -7.19 10.71
N LEU A 238 -20.70 -8.10 10.03
CA LEU A 238 -21.20 -9.31 10.67
C LEU A 238 -20.20 -10.44 10.42
N GLY A 239 -19.53 -10.87 11.49
CA GLY A 239 -18.33 -11.69 11.41
C GLY A 239 -17.25 -11.19 12.38
N ASP A 240 -16.05 -11.74 12.23
CA ASP A 240 -14.86 -11.34 12.97
C ASP A 240 -14.14 -10.21 12.20
N PRO A 241 -13.96 -9.02 12.79
CA PRO A 241 -13.37 -7.88 12.11
C PRO A 241 -11.86 -8.03 11.87
N SER A 242 -11.18 -8.99 12.51
CA SER A 242 -9.76 -9.28 12.29
C SER A 242 -9.50 -10.37 11.24
N VAL A 243 -10.55 -10.82 10.52
CA VAL A 243 -10.33 -11.68 9.36
C VAL A 243 -9.57 -10.89 8.31
N SER A 244 -8.53 -11.51 7.76
CA SER A 244 -7.71 -10.98 6.67
C SER A 244 -8.21 -11.55 5.35
N ILE A 245 -8.59 -10.70 4.40
CA ILE A 245 -8.99 -11.15 3.07
C ILE A 245 -7.75 -11.66 2.33
N HIS A 246 -7.86 -12.82 1.68
CA HIS A 246 -6.82 -13.31 0.79
C HIS A 246 -7.09 -12.76 -0.62
N LEU A 247 -6.23 -11.86 -1.07
CA LEU A 247 -6.27 -11.29 -2.43
C LEU A 247 -5.47 -12.15 -3.42
N THR A 248 -4.47 -12.88 -2.92
CA THR A 248 -3.66 -13.83 -3.69
C THR A 248 -3.66 -15.18 -2.98
N GLU A 249 -3.07 -16.20 -3.62
CA GLU A 249 -2.86 -17.51 -2.98
C GLU A 249 -2.03 -17.30 -1.70
N PRO A 250 -2.53 -17.72 -0.52
CA PRO A 250 -1.80 -17.49 0.72
C PRO A 250 -0.53 -18.34 0.81
N HIS A 251 0.54 -17.72 1.26
CA HIS A 251 1.84 -18.33 1.49
C HIS A 251 1.85 -19.23 2.74
N GLU A 252 2.89 -20.06 2.89
CA GLU A 252 3.08 -20.95 4.03
C GLU A 252 4.31 -20.55 4.86
N PHE A 253 4.21 -20.71 6.18
CA PHE A 253 5.36 -20.50 7.05
C PHE A 253 6.29 -21.72 7.09
N SER A 254 7.59 -21.46 7.01
CA SER A 254 8.65 -22.38 7.43
C SER A 254 9.18 -21.95 8.80
N ILE A 255 8.82 -22.71 9.84
CA ILE A 255 9.18 -22.40 11.23
C ILE A 255 10.31 -23.34 11.66
N THR A 256 11.45 -22.75 12.03
CA THR A 256 12.58 -23.47 12.63
C THR A 256 12.75 -23.01 14.08
N ALA A 257 12.97 -23.96 14.99
CA ALA A 257 13.20 -23.70 16.39
C ALA A 257 14.44 -24.46 16.87
N GLU A 258 15.27 -23.84 17.69
CA GLU A 258 16.27 -24.58 18.45
C GLU A 258 15.63 -25.46 19.54
N GLU A 259 16.33 -26.50 20.00
CA GLU A 259 15.83 -27.35 21.09
C GLU A 259 15.70 -26.53 22.38
N CYS A 260 14.50 -26.51 22.98
CA CYS A 260 14.28 -25.86 24.26
C CYS A 260 14.82 -26.72 25.40
N SER A 261 15.80 -26.21 26.15
CA SER A 261 16.37 -26.90 27.31
C SER A 261 15.50 -26.71 28.55
N ALA A 262 15.25 -27.77 29.30
CA ALA A 262 14.68 -27.67 30.66
C ALA A 262 15.56 -26.86 31.64
N GLY A 263 16.79 -26.53 31.23
CA GLY A 263 17.75 -25.77 32.01
C GLY A 263 17.53 -24.26 32.00
N ASP A 264 17.00 -23.67 30.94
CA ASP A 264 16.80 -22.21 30.82
C ASP A 264 15.46 -21.78 30.24
N GLY A 265 14.73 -22.66 29.53
CA GLY A 265 13.48 -22.28 28.90
C GLY A 265 13.65 -21.24 27.79
N PHE A 266 14.84 -21.15 27.19
CA PHE A 266 15.08 -20.28 26.05
C PHE A 266 14.67 -20.95 24.74
N ILE A 267 14.09 -20.17 23.84
CA ILE A 267 13.69 -20.61 22.51
C ILE A 267 14.06 -19.50 21.52
N GLU A 268 14.93 -19.84 20.57
CA GLU A 268 15.17 -19.05 19.37
C GLU A 268 14.33 -19.64 18.24
N LEU A 269 13.48 -18.81 17.63
CA LEU A 269 12.65 -19.16 16.49
C LEU A 269 13.07 -18.35 15.27
N LEU A 270 13.13 -19.03 14.13
CA LEU A 270 13.29 -18.41 12.82
C LEU A 270 12.07 -18.73 11.97
N VAL A 271 11.50 -17.69 11.37
CA VAL A 271 10.29 -17.74 10.56
C VAL A 271 10.63 -17.25 9.15
N PHE A 272 10.50 -18.17 8.19
CA PHE A 272 10.69 -17.91 6.77
C PHE A 272 9.40 -18.20 6.00
N ASP A 273 9.32 -17.73 4.77
CA ASP A 273 8.35 -18.21 3.79
C ASP A 273 8.78 -19.58 3.21
N GLU A 274 7.94 -20.17 2.37
CA GLU A 274 8.25 -21.44 1.68
C GLU A 274 9.45 -21.37 0.73
N ASN A 275 9.93 -20.17 0.38
CA ASN A 275 11.06 -19.91 -0.49
C ASN A 275 12.38 -19.63 0.28
N GLY A 276 12.32 -19.54 1.61
CA GLY A 276 13.45 -19.28 2.49
C GLY A 276 13.75 -17.78 2.73
N SER A 277 12.82 -16.88 2.43
CA SER A 277 12.93 -15.46 2.75
C SER A 277 12.48 -15.20 4.19
N PRO A 278 13.23 -14.40 4.99
CA PRO A 278 12.83 -14.09 6.36
C PRO A 278 11.54 -13.28 6.38
N ILE A 279 10.65 -13.58 7.32
CA ILE A 279 9.38 -12.87 7.46
C ILE A 279 9.44 -11.93 8.67
N GLU A 280 9.56 -10.64 8.39
CA GLU A 280 9.49 -9.59 9.42
C GLU A 280 8.07 -9.40 9.96
N ASN A 281 7.93 -9.02 11.24
CA ASN A 281 6.68 -8.63 11.88
C ASN A 281 5.60 -9.74 11.90
N ALA A 282 5.97 -11.00 11.70
CA ALA A 282 5.05 -12.12 11.89
C ALA A 282 4.67 -12.24 13.37
N ASN A 283 3.39 -12.38 13.67
CA ASN A 283 2.92 -12.50 15.06
C ASN A 283 3.10 -13.94 15.55
N VAL A 284 3.96 -14.13 16.54
CA VAL A 284 4.27 -15.44 17.13
C VAL A 284 3.64 -15.56 18.51
N SER A 285 2.98 -16.69 18.76
CA SER A 285 2.42 -17.05 20.06
C SER A 285 2.91 -18.43 20.47
N LEU A 286 3.54 -18.51 21.64
CA LEU A 286 3.87 -19.79 22.29
C LEU A 286 2.76 -20.17 23.24
N MET A 287 2.30 -21.41 23.16
CA MET A 287 1.23 -21.94 23.98
C MET A 287 1.65 -23.22 24.68
N ALA A 288 1.22 -23.36 25.94
CA ALA A 288 1.29 -24.61 26.68
C ALA A 288 0.06 -24.71 27.59
N ASN A 289 -0.49 -25.92 27.75
CA ASN A 289 -1.68 -26.16 28.60
C ASN A 289 -2.86 -25.21 28.29
N ASP A 290 -3.18 -25.03 27.00
CA ASP A 290 -4.25 -24.15 26.48
C ASP A 290 -4.10 -22.65 26.84
N SER A 291 -2.89 -22.20 27.25
CA SER A 291 -2.61 -20.82 27.62
C SER A 291 -1.46 -20.25 26.79
N ILE A 292 -1.54 -18.97 26.42
CA ILE A 292 -0.42 -18.24 25.83
C ILE A 292 0.60 -17.97 26.93
N ILE A 293 1.83 -18.46 26.75
CA ILE A 293 2.95 -18.28 27.67
C ILE A 293 3.95 -17.23 27.18
N PHE A 294 3.93 -16.93 25.87
CA PHE A 294 4.70 -15.85 25.26
C PHE A 294 4.02 -15.37 23.98
N LYS A 295 4.13 -14.08 23.68
CA LYS A 295 3.68 -13.47 22.42
C LYS A 295 4.66 -12.37 22.02
N GLY A 296 5.02 -12.33 20.75
CA GLY A 296 5.84 -11.25 20.18
C GLY A 296 5.79 -11.25 18.66
N ASN A 297 6.67 -10.46 18.04
CA ASN A 297 6.78 -10.32 16.59
C ASN A 297 8.20 -10.62 16.14
N THR A 298 8.36 -11.19 14.95
CA THR A 298 9.68 -11.42 14.37
C THR A 298 10.34 -10.11 13.93
N ASP A 299 11.66 -10.07 13.99
CA ASP A 299 12.48 -8.96 13.48
C ASP A 299 12.70 -9.03 11.96
N THR A 300 13.53 -8.13 11.41
CA THR A 300 13.85 -8.04 9.97
C THR A 300 14.54 -9.30 9.41
N TYR A 301 15.08 -10.16 10.27
CA TYR A 301 15.69 -11.44 9.91
C TYR A 301 14.74 -12.62 10.13
N GLY A 302 13.48 -12.36 10.48
CA GLY A 302 12.48 -13.39 10.77
C GLY A 302 12.73 -14.08 12.11
N GLN A 303 13.57 -13.51 12.98
CA GLN A 303 13.95 -14.10 14.26
C GLN A 303 13.06 -13.58 15.38
N ILE A 304 12.77 -14.45 16.35
CA ILE A 304 12.21 -14.06 17.65
C ILE A 304 12.75 -14.95 18.76
N ASP A 305 13.20 -14.31 19.83
CA ASP A 305 13.76 -14.98 21.01
C ASP A 305 12.77 -14.90 22.18
N ALA A 306 12.50 -16.04 22.80
CA ALA A 306 11.57 -16.17 23.90
C ALA A 306 12.24 -16.79 25.13
N SER A 307 12.01 -16.20 26.29
CA SER A 307 12.33 -16.79 27.59
C SER A 307 11.06 -17.11 28.35
N ILE A 308 10.85 -18.38 28.66
CA ILE A 308 9.65 -18.89 29.31
C ILE A 308 10.00 -19.71 30.55
N THR A 309 9.17 -19.62 31.58
CA THR A 309 9.26 -20.52 32.73
C THR A 309 8.62 -21.86 32.38
N LEU A 310 9.42 -22.94 32.36
CA LEU A 310 8.97 -24.25 31.89
C LEU A 310 8.17 -25.05 32.93
N ASP A 311 8.50 -24.99 34.21
CA ASP A 311 7.89 -25.84 35.26
C ASP A 311 7.76 -27.32 34.84
N ASP A 312 6.53 -27.82 34.59
CA ASP A 312 6.23 -29.20 34.17
C ASP A 312 5.90 -29.30 32.66
N ILE A 313 6.17 -28.26 31.87
CA ILE A 313 5.90 -28.22 30.42
C ILE A 313 6.87 -29.15 29.69
N SER A 314 6.32 -30.05 28.86
CA SER A 314 7.11 -30.97 28.04
C SER A 314 7.09 -30.64 26.54
N ILE A 315 6.05 -29.95 26.09
CA ILE A 315 5.81 -29.58 24.69
C ILE A 315 5.22 -28.17 24.67
N ILE A 316 5.68 -27.37 23.73
CA ILE A 316 5.23 -26.00 23.49
C ILE A 316 4.72 -25.91 22.06
N ASP A 317 3.48 -25.45 21.90
CA ASP A 317 2.89 -25.15 20.59
C ASP A 317 3.32 -23.75 20.14
N VAL A 318 3.85 -23.65 18.93
CA VAL A 318 4.22 -22.39 18.28
C VAL A 318 3.15 -22.09 17.23
N TYR A 319 2.51 -20.92 17.30
CA TYR A 319 1.61 -20.41 16.27
C TYR A 319 2.16 -19.13 15.67
N VAL A 320 2.12 -19.03 14.34
CA VAL A 320 2.61 -17.86 13.59
C VAL A 320 1.50 -17.33 12.67
N ASN A 321 1.29 -16.02 12.66
CA ASN A 321 0.26 -15.36 11.84
C ASN A 321 0.82 -14.13 11.14
N LYS A 322 0.47 -13.95 9.87
CA LYS A 322 0.68 -12.72 9.09
C LYS A 322 -0.38 -12.66 7.98
N ASN A 323 -0.78 -11.46 7.59
CA ASN A 323 -1.65 -11.26 6.43
C ASN A 323 -1.00 -11.86 5.18
N GLY A 324 -1.80 -12.51 4.33
CA GLY A 324 -1.29 -13.24 3.16
C GLY A 324 -0.71 -14.63 3.45
N PHE A 325 -0.74 -15.11 4.70
CA PHE A 325 -0.24 -16.44 5.06
C PHE A 325 -1.32 -17.32 5.70
N ILE A 326 -1.22 -18.64 5.48
CA ILE A 326 -1.92 -19.63 6.30
C ILE A 326 -1.27 -19.67 7.69
N GLN A 327 -2.07 -19.75 8.77
CA GLN A 327 -1.54 -19.81 10.13
C GLN A 327 -0.53 -20.97 10.28
N GLY A 328 0.70 -20.63 10.64
CA GLY A 328 1.77 -21.59 10.88
C GLY A 328 1.59 -22.27 12.23
N HIS A 329 1.97 -23.55 12.32
CA HIS A 329 2.01 -24.33 13.55
C HIS A 329 3.26 -25.20 13.60
N SER A 330 3.93 -25.23 14.75
CA SER A 330 5.04 -26.13 15.05
C SER A 330 5.02 -26.53 16.52
N GLU A 331 5.74 -27.60 16.88
CA GLU A 331 5.88 -28.07 18.26
C GLU A 331 7.37 -28.05 18.65
N VAL A 332 7.67 -27.47 19.81
CA VAL A 332 9.01 -27.50 20.40
C VAL A 332 8.98 -28.42 21.61
N ALA A 333 9.80 -29.48 21.57
CA ALA A 333 9.95 -30.41 22.68
C ALA A 333 10.96 -29.86 23.70
N VAL A 334 10.64 -30.02 24.98
CA VAL A 334 11.55 -29.65 26.08
C VAL A 334 12.50 -30.81 26.35
N THR A 335 13.80 -30.57 26.22
CA THR A 335 14.84 -31.58 26.42
C THR A 335 15.33 -31.59 27.86
N SER A 336 15.68 -32.78 28.37
CA SER A 336 16.19 -32.91 29.74
C SER A 336 17.55 -32.24 29.88
N TYR A 337 17.73 -31.47 30.95
CA TYR A 337 18.99 -30.83 31.26
C TYR A 337 19.83 -31.67 32.24
N GLY A 338 21.14 -31.77 31.98
CA GLY A 338 22.06 -32.68 32.67
C GLY A 338 22.65 -32.14 33.98
N TYR A 339 22.34 -30.91 34.36
CA TYR A 339 22.91 -30.23 35.54
C TYR A 339 21.86 -29.99 36.61
N ASP A 340 22.33 -29.93 37.86
CA ASP A 340 21.50 -29.71 39.05
C ASP A 340 21.02 -28.24 39.17
N LEU A 341 21.61 -27.31 38.42
CA LEU A 341 21.26 -25.90 38.40
C LEU A 341 20.44 -25.58 37.14
N VAL A 342 19.35 -24.84 37.31
CA VAL A 342 18.52 -24.36 36.19
C VAL A 342 18.21 -22.87 36.36
N LEU A 343 18.16 -22.12 35.26
CA LEU A 343 17.68 -20.76 35.17
C LEU A 343 16.14 -20.79 35.06
N VAL A 344 15.45 -20.10 35.96
CA VAL A 344 13.97 -20.09 36.02
C VAL A 344 13.36 -18.73 35.68
N GLY A 345 14.21 -17.73 35.44
CA GLY A 345 13.82 -16.38 35.08
C GLY A 345 14.92 -15.38 35.43
N TYR A 346 14.56 -14.11 35.44
CA TYR A 346 15.42 -13.00 35.85
C TYR A 346 14.58 -11.92 36.53
N GLU A 347 15.23 -11.13 37.36
CA GLU A 347 14.75 -9.82 37.82
C GLU A 347 15.63 -8.75 37.16
N PHE A 348 15.13 -7.52 37.03
CA PHE A 348 15.94 -6.41 36.58
C PHE A 348 15.59 -5.13 37.34
N ASP A 349 16.57 -4.22 37.38
CA ASP A 349 16.41 -2.81 37.75
C ASP A 349 16.76 -2.02 36.49
N ASP A 350 15.77 -1.33 35.92
CA ASP A 350 15.88 -0.49 34.73
C ASP A 350 16.65 0.81 35.02
N GLY A 351 16.82 1.19 36.29
CA GLY A 351 17.55 2.38 36.68
C GLY A 351 16.67 3.63 36.81
N ASN A 352 15.57 3.72 36.06
CA ASN A 352 14.55 4.78 36.21
C ASN A 352 13.36 4.36 37.12
N GLY A 353 13.19 3.06 37.39
CA GLY A 353 12.19 2.46 38.28
C GLY A 353 10.78 2.35 37.69
N ASN A 354 10.62 2.41 36.37
CA ASN A 354 9.30 2.38 35.70
C ASN A 354 8.78 0.94 35.42
N GLY A 355 9.64 -0.07 35.57
CA GLY A 355 9.38 -1.49 35.34
C GLY A 355 9.50 -1.94 33.88
N ILE A 356 10.11 -1.14 33.01
CA ILE A 356 10.20 -1.30 31.56
C ILE A 356 11.66 -1.04 31.17
N LEU A 357 12.22 -1.88 30.30
CA LEU A 357 13.57 -1.67 29.79
C LEU A 357 13.51 -0.97 28.43
N GLU A 358 14.13 0.19 28.30
CA GLU A 358 14.14 0.96 27.04
C GLU A 358 15.49 0.90 26.29
N VAL A 359 15.45 1.20 24.99
CA VAL A 359 16.67 1.38 24.19
C VAL A 359 17.51 2.54 24.77
N GLY A 360 18.82 2.31 24.94
CA GLY A 360 19.78 3.27 25.46
C GLY A 360 19.95 3.26 26.99
N GLU A 361 19.02 2.64 27.71
CA GLU A 361 19.00 2.57 29.16
C GLU A 361 20.11 1.67 29.74
N LEU A 362 20.52 1.96 30.97
CA LEU A 362 21.44 1.15 31.78
C LEU A 362 20.66 0.29 32.76
N ALA A 363 20.75 -1.03 32.64
CA ALA A 363 20.01 -1.95 33.49
C ALA A 363 20.92 -2.91 34.25
N ASP A 364 20.52 -3.19 35.49
CA ASP A 364 21.08 -4.24 36.35
C ASP A 364 20.20 -5.49 36.25
N ILE A 365 20.73 -6.56 35.66
CA ILE A 365 20.02 -7.82 35.45
C ILE A 365 20.44 -8.83 36.52
N TYR A 366 19.45 -9.49 37.12
CA TYR A 366 19.58 -10.50 38.17
C TYR A 366 18.94 -11.83 37.73
N PRO A 367 19.66 -12.69 36.99
CA PRO A 367 19.22 -14.06 36.72
C PRO A 367 18.88 -14.82 38.01
N VAL A 368 17.79 -15.60 37.94
CA VAL A 368 17.22 -16.34 39.06
C VAL A 368 17.40 -17.83 38.80
N PHE A 369 18.09 -18.50 39.72
CA PHE A 369 18.45 -19.92 39.59
C PHE A 369 17.73 -20.77 40.61
N LYS A 370 17.44 -22.02 40.23
CA LYS A 370 16.90 -23.06 41.10
C LYS A 370 17.82 -24.28 41.10
N ASN A 371 18.06 -24.84 42.28
CA ASN A 371 18.76 -26.12 42.40
C ASN A 371 17.74 -27.27 42.42
N ILE A 372 17.81 -28.16 41.44
CA ILE A 372 16.94 -29.34 41.30
C ILE A 372 17.62 -30.65 41.71
N GLY A 373 18.92 -30.62 42.03
CA GLY A 373 19.71 -31.80 42.41
C GLY A 373 20.35 -31.69 43.78
N ASN A 374 21.67 -31.90 43.91
CA ASN A 374 22.35 -31.88 45.21
C ASN A 374 22.72 -30.45 45.64
N PRO A 375 22.86 -30.16 46.94
CA PRO A 375 23.30 -28.84 47.41
C PRO A 375 24.60 -28.41 46.74
N THR A 376 24.63 -27.18 46.23
CA THR A 376 25.75 -26.65 45.43
C THR A 376 26.56 -25.63 46.21
N SER A 377 27.88 -25.60 46.02
CA SER A 377 28.72 -24.48 46.46
C SER A 377 28.43 -23.21 45.65
N SER A 378 28.89 -22.04 46.12
CA SER A 378 28.80 -20.81 45.33
C SER A 378 29.49 -20.93 43.97
N TYR A 379 28.85 -20.45 42.91
CA TYR A 379 29.41 -20.40 41.55
C TYR A 379 29.82 -18.98 41.17
N ASN A 380 30.93 -18.84 40.46
CA ASN A 380 31.27 -17.61 39.77
C ASN A 380 30.90 -17.77 38.30
N GLY A 381 30.08 -16.85 37.79
CA GLY A 381 29.66 -16.82 36.40
C GLY A 381 30.10 -15.54 35.71
N THR A 382 30.08 -15.57 34.38
CA THR A 382 30.37 -14.42 33.52
C THR A 382 29.44 -14.43 32.31
N VAL A 383 29.29 -13.28 31.66
CA VAL A 383 28.54 -13.16 30.40
C VAL A 383 29.45 -13.53 29.23
N ASN A 384 28.99 -14.43 28.38
CA ASN A 384 29.62 -14.70 27.10
C ASN A 384 29.22 -13.64 26.07
N THR A 385 30.10 -12.67 25.86
CA THR A 385 29.87 -11.53 24.95
C THR A 385 29.75 -11.92 23.47
N TYR A 386 30.18 -13.11 23.06
CA TYR A 386 30.06 -13.55 21.67
C TYR A 386 28.68 -14.09 21.32
N ASN A 387 27.94 -14.56 22.33
CA ASN A 387 26.60 -15.13 22.20
C ASN A 387 25.55 -14.23 22.88
N SER A 388 25.92 -12.99 23.20
CA SER A 388 25.01 -11.98 23.75
C SER A 388 24.85 -10.86 22.72
N GLU A 389 23.63 -10.41 22.52
CA GLU A 389 23.23 -9.55 21.40
C GLU A 389 22.41 -8.36 21.89
N ASN A 390 22.34 -7.31 21.08
CA ASN A 390 21.52 -6.10 21.30
C ASN A 390 21.82 -5.29 22.57
N CYS A 391 22.93 -5.59 23.25
CA CYS A 391 23.39 -4.84 24.41
C CYS A 391 24.91 -4.66 24.44
N GLN A 392 25.36 -3.61 25.13
CA GLN A 392 26.73 -3.45 25.58
C GLN A 392 26.85 -3.99 27.00
N ILE A 393 27.73 -4.98 27.20
CA ILE A 393 28.01 -5.51 28.53
C ILE A 393 29.01 -4.60 29.27
N ILE A 394 28.62 -4.10 30.45
CA ILE A 394 29.42 -3.18 31.27
C ILE A 394 30.09 -3.94 32.41
N TYR A 395 29.31 -4.76 33.13
CA TYR A 395 29.82 -5.64 34.18
C TYR A 395 29.34 -7.07 33.94
N PRO A 396 30.21 -7.98 33.45
CA PRO A 396 29.81 -9.34 33.08
C PRO A 396 29.87 -10.34 34.23
N GLU A 397 30.67 -10.09 35.28
CA GLU A 397 30.96 -11.08 36.32
C GLU A 397 29.89 -11.08 37.42
N PHE A 398 29.43 -12.27 37.81
CA PHE A 398 28.46 -12.44 38.88
C PHE A 398 28.74 -13.65 39.78
N VAL A 399 28.07 -13.67 40.94
CA VAL A 399 28.17 -14.78 41.90
C VAL A 399 26.80 -15.34 42.21
N ILE A 400 26.64 -16.65 42.02
CA ILE A 400 25.50 -17.42 42.48
C ILE A 400 25.81 -17.91 43.90
N PRO A 401 25.00 -17.57 44.91
CA PRO A 401 25.18 -18.06 46.28
C PRO A 401 25.10 -19.59 46.40
N GLU A 402 25.55 -20.12 47.54
CA GLU A 402 25.30 -21.53 47.91
C GLU A 402 23.79 -21.81 47.95
N LEU A 403 23.35 -22.91 47.31
CA LEU A 403 21.93 -23.19 47.09
C LEU A 403 21.58 -24.62 47.49
N GLU A 404 20.70 -24.76 48.49
CA GLU A 404 20.15 -26.04 48.92
C GLU A 404 19.18 -26.62 47.88
N THR A 405 19.03 -27.95 47.86
CA THR A 405 18.09 -28.64 46.95
C THR A 405 16.67 -28.09 47.05
N GLY A 406 16.09 -27.72 45.92
CA GLY A 406 14.72 -27.23 45.77
C GLY A 406 14.54 -25.74 46.04
N TYR A 407 15.59 -25.01 46.43
CA TYR A 407 15.54 -23.57 46.66
C TYR A 407 15.90 -22.78 45.40
N THR A 408 15.45 -21.51 45.39
CA THR A 408 15.69 -20.54 44.33
C THR A 408 16.44 -19.34 44.91
N THR A 409 17.38 -18.76 44.16
CA THR A 409 18.09 -17.52 44.53
C THR A 409 18.42 -16.69 43.28
N SER A 410 18.45 -15.37 43.42
CA SER A 410 19.10 -14.46 42.48
C SER A 410 20.59 -14.36 42.76
N ILE A 411 21.34 -13.85 41.77
CA ILE A 411 22.77 -13.54 41.90
C ILE A 411 23.01 -12.37 42.86
N SER A 412 24.17 -12.35 43.53
CA SER A 412 24.47 -11.32 44.54
C SER A 412 25.04 -10.01 43.97
N THR A 413 25.50 -10.02 42.73
CA THR A 413 26.07 -8.87 42.01
C THR A 413 25.45 -8.86 40.62
N PRO A 414 24.78 -7.77 40.19
CA PRO A 414 24.05 -7.76 38.92
C PRO A 414 24.99 -7.85 37.72
N ILE A 415 24.43 -8.33 36.60
CA ILE A 415 25.00 -8.13 35.28
C ILE A 415 24.54 -6.76 34.81
N MET A 416 25.48 -5.82 34.63
CA MET A 416 25.13 -4.47 34.16
C MET A 416 25.28 -4.39 32.64
N VAL A 417 24.22 -3.96 31.98
CA VAL A 417 24.15 -3.83 30.52
C VAL A 417 23.64 -2.45 30.12
N ARG A 418 24.01 -2.00 28.92
CA ARG A 418 23.33 -0.90 28.22
C ARG A 418 22.63 -1.46 27.00
N VAL A 419 21.33 -1.23 26.86
CA VAL A 419 20.62 -1.60 25.62
C VAL A 419 21.13 -0.71 24.49
N ASN A 420 21.55 -1.30 23.37
CA ASN A 420 22.26 -0.54 22.33
C ASN A 420 21.76 -0.79 20.90
N SER A 421 20.59 -1.43 20.76
CA SER A 421 19.95 -1.70 19.48
C SER A 421 18.58 -1.03 19.42
N LYS A 422 18.38 -0.13 18.45
CA LYS A 422 17.06 0.48 18.18
C LYS A 422 16.11 -0.46 17.44
N ASP A 423 16.65 -1.49 16.79
CA ASP A 423 15.92 -2.37 15.87
C ASP A 423 15.48 -3.68 16.53
N SER A 424 15.90 -3.96 17.77
CA SER A 424 15.56 -5.19 18.51
C SER A 424 14.58 -4.95 19.66
N ASP A 425 13.66 -5.89 19.90
CA ASP A 425 12.66 -5.86 20.97
C ASP A 425 13.12 -6.61 22.22
N HIS A 426 14.38 -7.03 22.25
CA HIS A 426 14.98 -7.71 23.39
C HIS A 426 16.49 -7.59 23.37
N ILE A 427 17.10 -7.82 24.54
CA ILE A 427 18.51 -8.18 24.65
C ILE A 427 18.61 -9.68 24.87
N LYS A 428 19.60 -10.32 24.24
CA LYS A 428 19.92 -11.72 24.45
C LYS A 428 21.17 -11.80 25.31
N LEU A 429 21.10 -12.52 26.41
CA LEU A 429 22.24 -12.76 27.29
C LEU A 429 22.54 -14.25 27.35
N ASN A 430 23.80 -14.60 27.09
CA ASN A 430 24.33 -15.93 27.34
C ASN A 430 25.27 -15.88 28.55
N ILE A 431 24.92 -16.63 29.59
CA ILE A 431 25.70 -16.70 30.84
C ILE A 431 26.33 -18.07 30.98
N VAL A 432 27.57 -18.09 31.44
CA VAL A 432 28.38 -19.30 31.63
C VAL A 432 29.07 -19.27 32.99
N ASP A 433 29.42 -20.42 33.53
CA ASP A 433 30.41 -20.47 34.60
C ASP A 433 31.82 -20.20 34.04
N GLN A 434 32.75 -19.84 34.94
CA GLN A 434 34.16 -19.65 34.58
C GLN A 434 34.85 -20.91 34.03
N THR A 435 34.21 -22.07 34.15
CA THR A 435 34.69 -23.36 33.62
C THR A 435 33.98 -23.81 32.35
N GLU A 436 32.97 -23.06 31.86
CA GLU A 436 32.09 -23.39 30.73
C GLU A 436 31.44 -24.79 30.84
N GLU A 437 31.21 -25.27 32.07
CA GLU A 437 30.49 -26.52 32.31
C GLU A 437 29.00 -26.35 32.02
N TRP A 438 28.41 -25.19 32.35
CA TRP A 438 27.02 -24.87 32.00
C TRP A 438 26.94 -23.55 31.23
N SER A 439 25.92 -23.47 30.38
CA SER A 439 25.58 -22.28 29.61
C SER A 439 24.06 -22.14 29.60
N PHE A 440 23.59 -20.94 29.87
CA PHE A 440 22.16 -20.59 29.81
C PHE A 440 21.99 -19.36 28.94
N SER A 441 20.97 -19.38 28.10
CA SER A 441 20.55 -18.20 27.34
C SER A 441 19.24 -17.69 27.89
N PHE A 442 19.02 -16.38 27.81
CA PHE A 442 17.71 -15.78 28.04
C PHE A 442 17.59 -14.45 27.32
N ALA A 443 16.37 -14.10 26.93
CA ALA A 443 16.01 -12.82 26.36
C ALA A 443 15.31 -11.97 27.41
N VAL A 444 15.67 -10.68 27.47
CA VAL A 444 14.99 -9.66 28.27
C VAL A 444 14.30 -8.70 27.30
N PRO A 445 12.96 -8.58 27.31
CA PRO A 445 12.23 -7.68 26.43
C PRO A 445 12.66 -6.22 26.63
N VAL A 446 12.70 -5.49 25.51
CA VAL A 446 13.05 -4.08 25.40
C VAL A 446 11.94 -3.38 24.62
N ILE A 447 11.56 -2.19 25.08
CA ILE A 447 10.66 -1.33 24.31
C ILE A 447 11.47 -0.55 23.27
N LYS A 448 11.20 -0.85 22.00
CA LYS A 448 11.66 -0.03 20.88
C LYS A 448 10.92 1.32 20.88
N PRO A 449 11.61 2.42 20.54
CA PRO A 449 10.92 3.67 20.21
C PRO A 449 10.02 3.45 18.99
N GLN A 450 8.77 3.93 19.05
CA GLN A 450 7.85 3.96 17.93
C GLN A 450 7.48 5.43 17.71
N LEU A 451 8.34 6.12 16.98
CA LEU A 451 8.27 7.57 16.80
C LEU A 451 7.84 7.88 15.38
N ASP A 452 6.78 8.67 15.28
CA ASP A 452 6.46 9.43 14.09
C ASP A 452 6.94 10.86 14.32
N ILE A 453 7.65 11.42 13.34
CA ILE A 453 8.36 12.69 13.49
C ILE A 453 7.99 13.61 12.35
N VAL A 454 7.50 14.78 12.72
CA VAL A 454 7.26 15.91 11.84
C VAL A 454 8.35 16.96 12.10
N PHE A 455 8.98 17.42 11.03
CA PHE A 455 10.12 18.33 11.11
C PHE A 455 9.98 19.49 10.12
N GLY A 456 10.22 20.69 10.63
CA GLY A 456 10.21 21.93 9.85
C GLY A 456 9.01 22.82 10.19
N PRO A 457 9.07 24.11 9.87
CA PRO A 457 7.86 24.92 9.77
C PRO A 457 7.11 24.56 8.48
N ASP A 458 5.80 24.76 8.47
CA ASP A 458 4.95 24.48 7.29
C ASP A 458 5.21 25.48 6.13
N ASP A 459 5.80 26.64 6.41
CA ASP A 459 6.00 27.73 5.44
C ASP A 459 7.50 27.93 5.15
N ILE A 460 8.04 27.03 4.33
CA ILE A 460 9.42 27.07 3.90
C ILE A 460 9.51 27.70 2.51
N VAL A 461 10.38 28.71 2.41
CA VAL A 461 10.69 29.37 1.13
C VAL A 461 12.17 29.23 0.79
N PRO A 462 12.56 29.18 -0.50
CA PRO A 462 13.95 29.20 -0.91
C PRO A 462 14.72 30.40 -0.34
N ASN A 463 16.03 30.24 -0.12
CA ASN A 463 16.91 31.29 0.42
C ASN A 463 16.43 31.86 1.78
N SER A 464 15.91 30.99 2.65
CA SER A 464 15.48 31.36 3.99
C SER A 464 16.31 30.70 5.09
N TYR A 465 16.22 31.29 6.28
CA TYR A 465 16.68 30.70 7.52
C TYR A 465 15.44 30.50 8.40
N PHE A 466 15.39 29.37 9.07
CA PHE A 466 14.32 29.09 10.02
C PHE A 466 14.86 28.37 11.25
N ILE A 467 14.11 28.46 12.33
CA ILE A 467 14.29 27.64 13.53
C ILE A 467 13.46 26.38 13.29
N PRO A 468 14.04 25.18 13.31
CA PRO A 468 13.27 23.97 13.08
C PRO A 468 12.27 23.74 14.20
N GLU A 469 11.02 23.46 13.82
CA GLU A 469 10.01 22.90 14.72
C GLU A 469 10.09 21.38 14.63
N PHE A 470 10.29 20.72 15.77
CA PHE A 470 10.36 19.27 15.85
C PHE A 470 9.17 18.78 16.66
N THR A 471 8.27 18.03 16.05
CA THR A 471 7.18 17.37 16.74
C THR A 471 7.36 15.87 16.63
N TYR A 472 7.31 15.19 17.76
CA TYR A 472 7.27 13.74 17.79
C TYR A 472 5.92 13.26 18.31
N GLN A 473 5.46 12.15 17.76
CA GLN A 473 4.39 11.33 18.29
C GLN A 473 5.00 9.98 18.69
N ASN A 474 4.98 9.69 19.99
CA ASN A 474 5.40 8.40 20.49
C ASN A 474 4.20 7.46 20.63
N TYR A 475 4.31 6.28 20.05
CA TYR A 475 3.33 5.19 20.17
C TYR A 475 3.81 4.05 21.07
N SER A 476 5.01 4.17 21.64
CA SER A 476 5.57 3.18 22.55
C SER A 476 5.23 3.51 24.02
N PRO A 477 5.21 2.50 24.90
CA PRO A 477 4.99 2.67 26.34
C PRO A 477 6.24 3.09 27.13
N GLY A 478 7.41 3.20 26.49
CA GLY A 478 8.68 3.45 27.16
C GLY A 478 8.98 4.93 27.33
N LEU A 479 9.62 5.29 28.45
CA LEU A 479 10.13 6.63 28.72
C LEU A 479 11.61 6.71 28.34
N ILE A 480 11.96 7.53 27.36
CA ILE A 480 13.36 7.68 26.92
C ILE A 480 13.88 9.05 27.36
N GLU A 481 14.68 9.06 28.41
CA GLU A 481 15.16 10.29 29.06
C GLU A 481 16.44 10.84 28.43
N ASN A 482 16.60 12.16 28.50
CA ASN A 482 17.84 12.87 28.20
C ASN A 482 18.40 12.56 26.78
N VAL A 483 17.51 12.56 25.79
CA VAL A 483 17.90 12.43 24.39
C VAL A 483 18.30 13.78 23.81
N ALA A 484 19.13 13.74 22.78
CA ALA A 484 19.51 14.89 21.98
C ALA A 484 19.35 14.57 20.50
N LEU A 485 19.22 15.63 19.69
CA LEU A 485 19.01 15.53 18.26
C LEU A 485 20.22 16.07 17.50
N THR A 486 20.59 15.40 16.42
CA THR A 486 21.57 15.87 15.44
C THR A 486 21.07 15.62 14.03
N PHE A 487 21.63 16.37 13.09
CA PHE A 487 21.27 16.31 11.68
C PHE A 487 22.45 15.84 10.86
N ILE A 488 22.19 15.01 9.86
CA ILE A 488 23.14 14.68 8.81
C ILE A 488 22.57 15.21 7.50
N ASN A 489 23.33 16.07 6.82
CA ASN A 489 22.93 16.64 5.53
C ASN A 489 23.50 15.76 4.41
N PRO A 490 22.66 15.06 3.63
CA PRO A 490 23.14 14.14 2.61
C PRO A 490 23.75 14.86 1.39
N ASN A 491 23.28 16.06 1.04
CA ASN A 491 23.56 16.70 -0.26
C ASN A 491 23.95 18.20 -0.19
N ASP A 492 24.22 18.75 1.01
CA ASP A 492 24.57 20.18 1.24
C ASP A 492 23.54 21.22 0.75
N LEU A 493 22.34 20.81 0.29
CA LEU A 493 21.27 21.72 -0.16
C LEU A 493 20.51 22.35 1.00
N MET A 494 20.50 21.66 2.13
CA MET A 494 19.95 22.12 3.39
C MET A 494 20.94 21.80 4.50
N GLY A 495 21.11 22.72 5.43
CA GLY A 495 21.99 22.52 6.56
C GLY A 495 21.40 23.06 7.85
N CYS A 496 21.28 22.18 8.84
CA CYS A 496 20.90 22.54 10.21
C CYS A 496 22.13 22.49 11.12
N SER A 497 22.30 23.51 11.96
CA SER A 497 23.44 23.62 12.88
C SER A 497 23.04 24.16 14.24
N VAL A 498 23.77 23.73 15.28
CA VAL A 498 23.64 24.24 16.65
C VAL A 498 24.32 25.60 16.75
N ILE A 499 23.59 26.60 17.22
CA ILE A 499 24.02 27.99 17.38
C ILE A 499 24.69 28.21 18.75
N ASP A 500 24.09 27.69 19.84
CA ASP A 500 24.57 27.90 21.22
C ASP A 500 24.79 26.56 21.95
N SER A 501 23.72 25.85 22.31
CA SER A 501 23.81 24.62 23.11
C SER A 501 22.95 23.47 22.58
N THR A 502 23.36 22.24 22.88
CA THR A 502 22.55 21.05 22.58
C THR A 502 21.30 21.04 23.46
N VAL A 503 20.13 20.94 22.83
CA VAL A 503 18.85 20.79 23.52
C VAL A 503 18.68 19.32 23.90
N TYR A 504 18.46 19.08 25.19
CA TYR A 504 18.10 17.76 25.72
C TYR A 504 16.62 17.75 26.10
N PHE A 505 15.94 16.65 25.81
CA PHE A 505 14.53 16.45 26.13
C PHE A 505 14.26 14.99 26.44
N ASP A 506 13.07 14.72 27.00
CA ASP A 506 12.59 13.38 27.28
C ASP A 506 11.49 13.04 26.28
N ILE A 507 11.42 11.76 25.88
CA ILE A 507 10.35 11.22 25.04
C ILE A 507 9.40 10.46 25.96
N GLU A 508 8.24 11.06 26.20
CA GLU A 508 7.22 10.53 27.08
C GLU A 508 6.38 9.43 26.38
N PRO A 509 5.80 8.47 27.12
CA PRO A 509 5.05 7.36 26.55
C PRO A 509 3.67 7.80 26.04
N PHE A 510 3.28 7.34 24.85
CA PHE A 510 1.98 7.63 24.22
C PHE A 510 1.64 9.12 24.08
N THR A 511 2.65 9.99 23.93
CA THR A 511 2.46 11.44 23.85
C THR A 511 2.80 12.01 22.47
N SER A 512 2.11 13.09 22.13
CA SER A 512 2.54 14.04 21.10
C SER A 512 3.20 15.24 21.79
N GLN A 513 4.39 15.64 21.36
CA GLN A 513 5.03 16.85 21.87
C GLN A 513 5.88 17.55 20.81
N THR A 514 5.76 18.87 20.78
CA THR A 514 6.66 19.76 20.04
C THR A 514 7.83 20.20 20.93
N VAL A 515 9.05 19.96 20.47
CA VAL A 515 10.30 20.44 21.09
C VAL A 515 10.78 21.65 20.30
N ILE A 516 10.92 22.78 20.99
CA ILE A 516 11.41 24.01 20.38
C ILE A 516 12.94 23.97 20.35
N LEU A 517 13.51 24.00 19.15
CA LEU A 517 14.95 23.95 18.93
C LEU A 517 15.54 25.37 18.78
N ASP A 518 15.27 26.27 19.74
CA ASP A 518 15.67 27.70 19.68
C ASP A 518 17.18 27.94 19.46
N ASP A 519 18.01 26.97 19.88
CA ASP A 519 19.45 27.00 19.69
C ASP A 519 19.91 26.35 18.37
N HIS A 520 19.00 26.07 17.44
CA HIS A 520 19.29 25.53 16.11
C HIS A 520 18.87 26.52 15.01
N SER A 521 19.62 26.52 13.91
CA SER A 521 19.24 27.21 12.68
C SER A 521 19.42 26.28 11.50
N CYS A 522 18.37 26.18 10.69
CA CYS A 522 18.40 25.55 9.39
C CYS A 522 18.46 26.62 8.30
N ALA A 523 19.24 26.35 7.25
CA ALA A 523 19.41 27.21 6.09
C ALA A 523 19.17 26.41 4.82
N ILE A 524 18.47 27.03 3.87
CA ILE A 524 18.15 26.46 2.56
C ILE A 524 18.97 27.18 1.49
N ALA A 525 19.56 26.42 0.58
CA ALA A 525 20.33 26.97 -0.52
C ALA A 525 19.50 27.93 -1.39
N ASP A 526 20.14 28.99 -1.88
CA ASP A 526 19.50 30.02 -2.71
C ASP A 526 19.19 29.55 -4.14
N SER A 527 19.78 28.43 -4.55
CA SER A 527 19.61 27.87 -5.87
C SER A 527 18.31 27.09 -6.04
N ILE A 528 17.60 26.69 -4.99
CA ILE A 528 16.52 25.69 -5.10
C ILE A 528 15.20 26.32 -5.60
N SER A 529 14.49 25.63 -6.49
CA SER A 529 13.15 26.05 -6.90
C SER A 529 12.05 25.53 -5.96
N THR A 530 10.93 26.24 -5.90
CA THR A 530 9.66 25.71 -5.40
C THR A 530 9.30 24.37 -6.07
N GLY A 531 8.60 23.52 -5.33
CA GLY A 531 8.24 22.15 -5.68
C GLY A 531 9.36 21.13 -5.48
N SER A 532 10.51 21.55 -4.93
CA SER A 532 11.63 20.66 -4.63
C SER A 532 11.48 19.97 -3.28
N ASP A 533 12.00 18.75 -3.19
CA ASP A 533 12.05 17.97 -1.97
C ASP A 533 13.49 17.89 -1.46
N LEU A 534 13.70 18.34 -0.22
CA LEU A 534 14.99 18.32 0.45
C LEU A 534 15.01 17.25 1.52
N ILE A 535 16.13 16.55 1.67
CA ILE A 535 16.22 15.48 2.66
C ILE A 535 17.16 15.87 3.78
N LEU A 536 16.70 15.58 5.00
CA LEU A 536 17.44 15.72 6.22
C LEU A 536 17.40 14.39 6.97
N ASN A 537 18.56 13.84 7.27
CA ASN A 537 18.62 12.69 8.16
C ASN A 537 18.56 13.19 9.61
N VAL A 538 17.45 12.89 10.29
CA VAL A 538 17.21 13.24 11.69
C VAL A 538 17.67 12.10 12.57
N VAL A 539 18.60 12.37 13.48
CA VAL A 539 19.14 11.37 14.41
C VAL A 539 18.84 11.80 15.84
N ILE A 540 18.11 10.98 16.56
CA ILE A 540 17.92 11.11 18.01
C ILE A 540 18.85 10.10 18.68
N TYR A 541 19.67 10.58 19.61
CA TYR A 541 20.60 9.74 20.35
C TYR A 541 20.51 9.99 21.84
N GLN A 542 20.80 8.94 22.61
CA GLN A 542 20.99 8.98 24.04
C GLN A 542 22.44 8.54 24.32
N ASP A 543 23.25 9.45 24.87
CA ASP A 543 24.71 9.26 24.99
C ASP A 543 25.41 8.87 23.67
N THR A 544 25.62 7.56 23.46
CA THR A 544 26.28 6.97 22.28
C THR A 544 25.35 6.01 21.51
N VAL A 545 24.11 5.83 21.98
CA VAL A 545 23.13 4.92 21.39
C VAL A 545 22.18 5.74 20.52
N THR A 546 22.05 5.36 19.26
CA THR A 546 21.04 5.91 18.37
C THR A 546 19.68 5.32 18.76
N ILE A 547 18.73 6.19 19.10
CA ILE A 547 17.35 5.84 19.43
C ILE A 547 16.50 5.85 18.17
N TYR A 548 16.70 6.87 17.34
CA TYR A 548 15.98 7.05 16.09
C TYR A 548 16.93 7.59 15.04
N GLN A 549 16.77 7.12 13.81
CA GLN A 549 17.48 7.66 12.66
C GLN A 549 16.72 7.31 11.40
N ASN A 550 16.17 8.33 10.72
CA ASN A 550 15.51 8.22 9.43
C ASN A 550 15.76 9.49 8.60
N ASP A 551 15.62 9.35 7.29
CA ASP A 551 15.54 10.47 6.36
C ASP A 551 14.14 11.09 6.42
N HIS A 552 14.10 12.42 6.49
CA HIS A 552 12.89 13.21 6.44
C HIS A 552 12.92 14.10 5.21
N THR A 553 11.88 13.97 4.39
CA THR A 553 11.65 14.86 3.25
C THR A 553 10.98 16.13 3.73
N ILE A 554 11.52 17.26 3.29
CA ILE A 554 10.98 18.60 3.48
C ILE A 554 10.66 19.16 2.10
N SER A 555 9.38 19.30 1.81
CA SER A 555 8.88 19.85 0.56
C SER A 555 8.89 21.38 0.59
N ILE A 556 9.37 22.00 -0.49
CA ILE A 556 9.29 23.45 -0.66
C ILE A 556 8.03 23.77 -1.45
N ASP A 557 6.91 23.87 -0.74
CA ASP A 557 5.62 24.00 -1.38
C ASP A 557 5.37 25.37 -2.06
N PRO A 558 4.50 25.42 -3.07
CA PRO A 558 4.08 26.67 -3.70
C PRO A 558 3.19 27.52 -2.76
N HIS A 559 3.63 28.74 -2.45
CA HIS A 559 2.93 29.65 -1.52
C HIS A 559 2.08 30.73 -2.20
N THR A 560 2.24 30.91 -3.50
CA THR A 560 1.52 31.96 -4.25
C THR A 560 0.97 31.41 -5.54
N SER A 561 -0.15 31.96 -6.02
CA SER A 561 -0.75 31.65 -7.31
C SER A 561 0.10 32.09 -8.53
N THR A 562 1.40 32.29 -8.34
CA THR A 562 2.38 32.62 -9.38
C THR A 562 3.58 31.67 -9.34
N ASN A 563 3.41 30.57 -8.60
CA ASN A 563 4.33 29.45 -8.51
C ASN A 563 3.71 28.26 -9.23
N ALA A 564 4.55 27.54 -9.97
CA ALA A 564 4.16 26.26 -10.55
C ALA A 564 3.73 25.27 -9.46
N LEU A 565 2.74 24.44 -9.78
CA LEU A 565 2.32 23.35 -8.89
C LEU A 565 3.43 22.29 -8.87
N SER A 566 3.68 21.73 -7.70
CA SER A 566 4.65 20.65 -7.48
C SER A 566 4.39 19.45 -8.41
N PRO A 567 5.43 18.68 -8.76
CA PRO A 567 5.29 17.64 -9.74
C PRO A 567 4.63 16.40 -9.19
N THR A 568 4.12 15.59 -10.11
CA THR A 568 3.81 14.19 -9.83
C THR A 568 5.09 13.37 -9.62
N TRP A 569 4.99 12.16 -9.07
CA TRP A 569 6.15 11.26 -8.90
C TRP A 569 6.82 10.92 -10.24
N TYR A 570 6.06 10.70 -11.31
CA TYR A 570 6.55 10.51 -12.68
C TYR A 570 7.26 11.76 -13.23
N GLY A 571 6.88 12.95 -12.75
CA GLY A 571 7.56 14.20 -13.02
C GLY A 571 6.76 15.23 -13.81
N TYR A 572 5.45 15.08 -13.97
CA TYR A 572 4.61 16.11 -14.59
C TYR A 572 4.43 17.31 -13.67
N TRP A 573 4.61 18.51 -14.18
CA TRP A 573 4.35 19.79 -13.53
C TRP A 573 3.14 20.49 -14.15
N ALA A 574 2.47 21.36 -13.39
CA ALA A 574 1.50 22.31 -13.95
C ALA A 574 2.00 23.76 -13.82
N TYR A 575 1.96 24.47 -14.95
CA TYR A 575 2.27 25.89 -15.04
C TYR A 575 1.08 26.64 -15.61
N ASP A 576 0.67 27.73 -15.00
CA ASP A 576 -0.33 28.62 -15.59
C ASP A 576 0.27 29.92 -16.11
N ASN A 577 -0.51 30.65 -16.89
CA ASN A 577 -0.07 31.89 -17.54
C ASN A 577 0.21 33.06 -16.59
N THR A 578 0.16 32.87 -15.27
CA THR A 578 0.62 33.82 -14.25
C THR A 578 1.99 33.47 -13.66
N ASP A 579 2.54 32.30 -13.98
CA ASP A 579 3.86 31.79 -13.53
C ASP A 579 5.04 32.43 -14.27
N ALA A 580 5.10 33.76 -14.31
CA ALA A 580 6.05 34.53 -15.13
C ALA A 580 7.54 34.29 -14.82
N ASN A 581 7.85 33.64 -13.71
CA ASN A 581 9.22 33.29 -13.31
C ASN A 581 9.71 31.96 -13.92
N TYR A 582 8.82 31.18 -14.54
CA TYR A 582 9.12 29.86 -15.09
C TYR A 582 9.16 29.90 -16.61
N THR A 583 10.16 29.25 -17.21
CA THR A 583 10.31 29.18 -18.67
C THR A 583 9.19 28.40 -19.35
N GLN A 584 8.53 27.52 -18.59
CA GLN A 584 7.45 26.65 -19.02
C GLN A 584 6.08 27.33 -18.98
N MET A 585 5.98 28.58 -18.52
CA MET A 585 4.73 29.35 -18.52
C MET A 585 4.05 29.32 -19.90
N PRO A 586 2.76 28.93 -20.00
CA PRO A 586 2.01 28.99 -21.24
C PRO A 586 1.59 30.42 -21.58
N SER A 587 1.15 30.61 -22.83
CA SER A 587 0.43 31.82 -23.24
C SER A 587 -0.98 31.45 -23.68
N PHE A 588 -1.99 32.20 -23.25
CA PHE A 588 -3.35 32.03 -23.74
C PHE A 588 -3.40 32.27 -25.26
N ASN A 589 -3.78 31.24 -26.01
CA ASN A 589 -3.74 31.22 -27.47
C ASN A 589 -4.97 30.48 -28.03
N TRP A 590 -6.14 31.14 -27.94
CA TRP A 590 -7.40 30.58 -28.40
C TRP A 590 -7.45 30.36 -29.92
N VAL A 591 -7.91 29.17 -30.32
CA VAL A 591 -8.23 28.83 -31.71
C VAL A 591 -9.69 28.42 -31.78
N GLU A 592 -10.54 29.29 -32.32
CA GLU A 592 -11.96 29.00 -32.50
C GLU A 592 -12.16 27.97 -33.62
N LEU A 593 -12.77 26.82 -33.31
CA LEU A 593 -13.11 25.75 -34.24
C LEU A 593 -14.58 25.78 -34.66
N ASP A 594 -15.50 26.31 -33.84
CA ASP A 594 -16.94 26.37 -34.17
C ASP A 594 -17.21 27.37 -35.33
N PRO A 595 -17.67 26.90 -36.50
CA PRO A 595 -18.00 27.77 -37.63
C PRO A 595 -19.09 28.81 -37.32
N GLY A 596 -19.95 28.56 -36.34
CA GLY A 596 -20.97 29.48 -35.84
C GLY A 596 -20.39 30.76 -35.24
N TYR A 597 -19.14 30.71 -34.76
CA TYR A 597 -18.45 31.82 -34.11
C TYR A 597 -17.22 32.29 -34.90
N ASN A 598 -17.23 32.06 -36.21
CA ASN A 598 -16.14 32.37 -37.16
C ASN A 598 -14.90 31.46 -37.02
N GLY A 599 -15.05 30.29 -36.40
CA GLY A 599 -14.06 29.23 -36.45
C GLY A 599 -13.95 28.57 -37.81
N SER A 600 -12.88 27.81 -38.03
CA SER A 600 -12.70 27.03 -39.26
C SER A 600 -11.78 25.84 -39.06
N GLY A 601 -12.00 24.77 -39.83
CA GLY A 601 -11.12 23.60 -39.85
C GLY A 601 -11.41 22.52 -38.80
N GLY A 602 -12.39 22.76 -37.90
CA GLY A 602 -12.84 21.77 -36.93
C GLY A 602 -13.71 20.65 -37.54
N THR A 603 -13.53 19.44 -37.03
CA THR A 603 -14.46 18.31 -37.20
C THR A 603 -15.42 18.31 -36.02
N GLU A 604 -16.72 18.38 -36.29
CA GLU A 604 -17.77 18.45 -35.27
C GLU A 604 -18.21 17.07 -34.80
N TYR A 605 -18.30 16.92 -33.49
CA TYR A 605 -18.97 15.82 -32.79
C TYR A 605 -20.12 16.42 -31.98
N LYS A 606 -21.30 15.81 -32.13
CA LYS A 606 -22.51 16.20 -31.43
C LYS A 606 -22.81 15.11 -30.43
N LEU A 607 -22.48 15.39 -29.18
CA LEU A 607 -22.68 14.47 -28.07
C LEU A 607 -24.02 14.79 -27.41
N ASP A 608 -24.77 13.77 -27.06
CA ASP A 608 -25.91 13.95 -26.17
C ASP A 608 -25.41 14.20 -24.73
N ASP A 609 -26.35 14.43 -23.81
CA ASP A 609 -26.06 14.45 -22.37
C ASP A 609 -25.56 13.05 -21.92
N ASP A 610 -24.55 13.02 -21.05
CA ASP A 610 -23.84 11.80 -20.63
C ASP A 610 -23.43 10.90 -21.83
N ASP A 611 -22.57 11.39 -22.73
CA ASP A 611 -22.16 10.71 -23.98
C ASP A 611 -20.65 10.87 -24.25
N HIS A 612 -20.10 10.08 -25.17
CA HIS A 612 -18.69 10.12 -25.54
C HIS A 612 -18.43 9.78 -27.01
N VAL A 613 -17.21 10.08 -27.48
CA VAL A 613 -16.74 9.67 -28.79
C VAL A 613 -15.26 9.31 -28.77
N ASN A 614 -14.90 8.23 -29.48
CA ASN A 614 -13.51 7.85 -29.68
C ASN A 614 -12.94 8.49 -30.95
N VAL A 615 -11.75 9.07 -30.83
CA VAL A 615 -11.10 9.84 -31.90
C VAL A 615 -9.64 9.44 -32.02
N HIS A 616 -9.21 9.08 -33.22
CA HIS A 616 -7.80 8.81 -33.51
C HIS A 616 -6.98 10.11 -33.48
N LEU A 617 -5.83 10.04 -32.82
CA LEU A 617 -4.85 11.11 -32.80
C LEU A 617 -4.13 11.22 -34.16
N PRO A 618 -3.77 12.43 -34.60
CA PRO A 618 -3.05 12.63 -35.85
C PRO A 618 -1.56 12.26 -35.77
N PHE A 619 -1.05 11.96 -34.57
CA PHE A 619 0.30 11.51 -34.26
C PHE A 619 0.28 10.70 -32.96
N GLU A 620 1.31 9.89 -32.73
CA GLU A 620 1.50 9.14 -31.48
C GLU A 620 1.82 10.11 -30.33
N PHE A 621 1.00 10.12 -29.28
CA PHE A 621 1.19 10.96 -28.10
C PHE A 621 1.73 10.14 -26.93
N GLN A 622 2.80 10.61 -26.28
CA GLN A 622 3.38 9.94 -25.11
C GLN A 622 2.87 10.63 -23.85
N TYR A 623 2.31 9.85 -22.93
CA TYR A 623 1.70 10.32 -21.69
C TYR A 623 1.96 9.32 -20.56
N PHE A 624 2.57 9.78 -19.47
CA PHE A 624 3.08 8.94 -18.38
C PHE A 624 3.89 7.74 -18.91
N GLY A 625 4.75 7.99 -19.90
CA GLY A 625 5.68 7.02 -20.47
C GLY A 625 5.05 6.02 -21.43
N ARG A 626 3.72 6.02 -21.59
CA ARG A 626 2.98 5.18 -22.54
C ARG A 626 2.65 5.96 -23.80
N THR A 627 2.62 5.27 -24.93
CA THR A 627 2.27 5.87 -26.23
C THR A 627 0.84 5.52 -26.62
N TYR A 628 0.09 6.53 -27.04
CA TYR A 628 -1.31 6.43 -27.44
C TYR A 628 -1.52 7.01 -28.84
N ASP A 629 -2.46 6.44 -29.59
CA ASP A 629 -2.86 6.89 -30.92
C ASP A 629 -4.38 7.13 -31.04
N GLU A 630 -5.12 6.96 -29.95
CA GLU A 630 -6.55 7.21 -29.85
C GLU A 630 -6.90 7.78 -28.47
N ILE A 631 -8.02 8.50 -28.40
CA ILE A 631 -8.59 9.06 -27.17
C ILE A 631 -10.10 8.89 -27.14
N THR A 632 -10.68 8.82 -25.94
CA THR A 632 -12.11 9.02 -25.68
C THR A 632 -12.34 10.46 -25.25
N ILE A 633 -13.33 11.14 -25.85
CA ILE A 633 -13.73 12.51 -25.51
C ILE A 633 -15.17 12.47 -24.98
N SER A 634 -15.38 12.99 -23.78
CA SER A 634 -16.70 13.02 -23.14
C SER A 634 -17.43 14.34 -23.33
N SER A 635 -18.75 14.29 -23.33
CA SER A 635 -19.64 15.45 -23.23
C SER A 635 -19.37 16.27 -21.96
N ASN A 636 -19.01 15.60 -20.87
CA ASN A 636 -18.78 16.13 -19.52
C ASN A 636 -17.35 16.70 -19.32
N GLY A 637 -16.75 17.22 -20.39
CA GLY A 637 -15.55 18.07 -20.30
C GLY A 637 -14.23 17.38 -19.93
N TRP A 638 -14.11 16.08 -20.20
CA TRP A 638 -12.86 15.32 -20.02
C TRP A 638 -12.48 14.48 -21.25
N VAL A 639 -11.20 14.08 -21.29
CA VAL A 639 -10.60 13.16 -22.29
C VAL A 639 -9.88 12.04 -21.57
N SER A 640 -9.85 10.85 -22.16
CA SER A 640 -9.01 9.76 -21.69
C SER A 640 -8.18 9.18 -22.83
N PHE A 641 -6.91 8.86 -22.54
CA PHE A 641 -6.05 8.13 -23.47
C PHE A 641 -6.31 6.60 -23.46
N GLU A 642 -7.02 6.10 -22.44
CA GLU A 642 -7.48 4.71 -22.35
C GLU A 642 -8.95 4.68 -22.76
N LEU A 643 -9.26 3.99 -23.86
CA LEU A 643 -10.64 3.97 -24.35
C LEU A 643 -11.60 3.43 -23.30
N CYS A 644 -12.65 4.20 -23.01
CA CYS A 644 -13.65 3.81 -22.03
C CYS A 644 -15.05 4.23 -22.46
N ASP A 645 -16.04 3.47 -21.99
CA ASP A 645 -17.45 3.70 -22.25
C ASP A 645 -18.12 4.41 -21.05
N ILE A 646 -17.39 5.28 -20.34
CA ILE A 646 -17.88 5.99 -19.15
C ILE A 646 -18.65 7.23 -19.60
N ASP A 647 -19.93 7.26 -19.26
CA ASP A 647 -20.85 8.31 -19.72
C ASP A 647 -21.32 9.26 -18.61
N TYR A 648 -21.17 8.92 -17.33
CA TYR A 648 -21.80 9.68 -16.26
C TYR A 648 -21.03 10.95 -15.86
N PHE A 649 -21.76 12.00 -15.47
CA PHE A 649 -21.21 13.33 -15.15
C PHE A 649 -20.37 13.45 -13.87
N TYR A 650 -20.64 12.67 -12.82
CA TYR A 650 -19.99 12.86 -11.51
C TYR A 650 -18.47 12.87 -11.60
N ASN A 651 -17.88 14.00 -11.21
CA ASN A 651 -16.46 14.23 -11.06
C ASN A 651 -15.99 13.89 -9.63
N TYR A 652 -14.68 13.73 -9.50
CA TYR A 652 -14.02 13.24 -8.28
C TYR A 652 -12.64 13.88 -8.15
N THR A 653 -11.93 13.57 -7.06
CA THR A 653 -10.54 14.00 -6.88
C THR A 653 -9.60 13.42 -7.95
N ILE A 654 -8.42 14.02 -8.09
CA ILE A 654 -7.30 13.46 -8.85
C ILE A 654 -6.11 13.28 -7.88
N PRO A 655 -5.48 12.09 -7.81
CA PRO A 655 -5.91 10.85 -8.46
C PRO A 655 -7.20 10.28 -7.83
N MET A 656 -7.93 9.37 -8.49
CA MET A 656 -8.97 8.57 -7.83
C MET A 656 -9.38 7.26 -8.51
N ALA A 657 -9.98 6.38 -7.72
CA ALA A 657 -10.37 5.02 -8.08
C ALA A 657 -11.40 4.90 -9.25
N MET A 658 -12.50 5.64 -9.23
CA MET A 658 -13.73 5.35 -10.00
C MET A 658 -13.86 5.98 -11.41
N GLY A 659 -12.81 6.64 -11.90
CA GLY A 659 -12.86 7.58 -13.04
C GLY A 659 -12.38 6.93 -14.33
N PRO A 660 -12.32 7.65 -15.46
CA PRO A 660 -11.60 7.15 -16.62
C PRO A 660 -10.09 7.13 -16.33
N LYS A 661 -9.37 6.09 -16.78
CA LYS A 661 -7.90 5.99 -16.64
C LYS A 661 -7.21 7.03 -17.53
N ALA A 662 -5.99 7.45 -17.23
CA ALA A 662 -5.20 8.31 -18.11
C ALA A 662 -5.96 9.59 -18.55
N ILE A 663 -6.62 10.26 -17.59
CA ILE A 663 -7.58 11.35 -17.85
C ILE A 663 -6.88 12.70 -18.01
N LEU A 664 -7.40 13.50 -18.94
CA LEU A 664 -7.24 14.95 -19.01
C LEU A 664 -8.59 15.59 -18.70
N ALA A 665 -8.67 16.29 -17.57
CA ALA A 665 -9.87 17.02 -17.15
C ALA A 665 -9.62 18.53 -17.27
N PRO A 666 -9.85 19.16 -18.44
CA PRO A 666 -9.82 20.61 -18.54
C PRO A 666 -10.97 21.27 -17.79
N PHE A 667 -12.14 20.62 -17.72
CA PHE A 667 -13.27 21.07 -16.93
C PHE A 667 -14.25 19.90 -16.78
N TRP A 668 -13.94 18.95 -15.89
CA TRP A 668 -14.81 17.81 -15.66
C TRP A 668 -15.93 18.20 -14.69
N ASP A 669 -17.12 18.35 -15.24
CA ASP A 669 -18.36 18.70 -14.53
C ASP A 669 -19.56 18.16 -15.33
N ASP A 670 -20.76 18.29 -14.76
CA ASP A 670 -22.04 18.05 -15.42
C ASP A 670 -22.30 19.11 -16.49
N LEU A 671 -22.04 18.78 -17.75
CA LEU A 671 -22.29 19.66 -18.88
C LEU A 671 -23.54 19.21 -19.63
N GLU A 672 -24.43 20.15 -19.89
CA GLU A 672 -25.75 19.91 -20.45
C GLU A 672 -26.04 20.73 -21.72
N VAL A 673 -27.16 20.38 -22.36
CA VAL A 673 -27.78 21.15 -23.44
C VAL A 673 -29.31 21.11 -23.34
N ILE A 674 -29.94 22.25 -23.57
CA ILE A 674 -31.41 22.36 -23.54
C ILE A 674 -32.04 22.23 -24.92
N ASN A 675 -33.35 21.95 -24.96
CA ASN A 675 -34.18 21.96 -26.17
C ASN A 675 -33.81 20.92 -27.25
N ASN A 676 -33.29 19.76 -26.85
CA ASN A 676 -32.91 18.68 -27.78
C ASN A 676 -31.78 19.12 -28.75
N ASP A 677 -30.92 20.01 -28.27
CA ASP A 677 -29.61 20.31 -28.87
C ASP A 677 -28.57 19.26 -28.43
N SER A 678 -27.33 19.40 -28.88
CA SER A 678 -26.22 18.51 -28.53
C SER A 678 -25.01 19.31 -28.05
N ILE A 679 -24.23 18.75 -27.13
CA ILE A 679 -22.95 19.31 -26.72
C ILE A 679 -22.01 19.24 -27.92
N ARG A 680 -21.46 20.40 -28.31
CA ARG A 680 -20.64 20.52 -29.52
C ARG A 680 -19.17 20.45 -29.12
N VAL A 681 -18.56 19.33 -29.48
CA VAL A 681 -17.11 19.13 -29.36
C VAL A 681 -16.50 19.21 -30.76
N TYR A 682 -15.46 20.02 -30.92
CA TYR A 682 -14.72 20.13 -32.18
C TYR A 682 -13.29 19.63 -32.01
N THR A 683 -12.77 18.93 -33.02
CA THR A 683 -11.34 18.60 -33.08
C THR A 683 -10.67 19.11 -34.35
N SER A 684 -9.38 19.47 -34.25
CA SER A 684 -8.60 19.96 -35.39
C SER A 684 -7.11 19.65 -35.24
N HIS A 685 -6.46 19.26 -36.33
CA HIS A 685 -5.01 19.10 -36.37
C HIS A 685 -4.36 20.34 -37.01
N ASP A 686 -3.71 21.15 -36.19
CA ASP A 686 -2.89 22.29 -36.61
C ASP A 686 -1.46 21.83 -36.89
N ALA A 687 -1.25 21.25 -38.07
CA ALA A 687 0.04 20.73 -38.50
C ALA A 687 1.15 21.80 -38.62
N VAL A 688 0.80 23.09 -38.66
CA VAL A 688 1.79 24.19 -38.75
C VAL A 688 2.45 24.42 -37.40
N ASN A 689 1.68 24.35 -36.33
CA ASN A 689 2.19 24.50 -34.96
C ASN A 689 2.40 23.14 -34.26
N GLY A 690 2.12 22.03 -34.96
CA GLY A 690 2.31 20.67 -34.46
C GLY A 690 1.47 20.36 -33.23
N ARG A 691 0.16 20.66 -33.29
CA ARG A 691 -0.76 20.41 -32.17
C ARG A 691 -2.11 19.88 -32.63
N PHE A 692 -2.72 19.06 -31.79
CA PHE A 692 -4.10 18.62 -31.92
C PHE A 692 -4.96 19.37 -30.90
N ILE A 693 -6.08 19.92 -31.36
CA ILE A 693 -6.95 20.82 -30.58
C ILE A 693 -8.30 20.12 -30.39
N ILE A 694 -8.82 20.15 -29.16
CA ILE A 694 -10.14 19.65 -28.77
C ILE A 694 -10.87 20.80 -28.08
N GLU A 695 -12.02 21.24 -28.60
CA GLU A 695 -12.79 22.38 -28.08
C GLU A 695 -14.19 21.92 -27.66
N TRP A 696 -14.63 22.26 -26.44
CA TRP A 696 -16.03 22.25 -26.04
C TRP A 696 -16.58 23.66 -26.27
N SER A 697 -17.62 23.76 -27.11
CA SER A 697 -18.10 25.04 -27.60
C SER A 697 -19.47 25.39 -27.02
N ARG A 698 -19.49 26.27 -26.02
CA ARG A 698 -20.68 26.80 -25.36
C ARG A 698 -21.56 25.67 -24.81
N ALA A 699 -20.93 24.71 -24.13
CA ALA A 699 -21.64 23.70 -23.36
C ALA A 699 -22.32 24.40 -22.16
N LEU A 700 -23.56 24.05 -21.82
CA LEU A 700 -24.21 24.68 -20.67
C LEU A 700 -23.75 23.97 -19.40
N ASN A 701 -23.56 24.71 -18.31
CA ASN A 701 -23.36 24.09 -17.01
C ASN A 701 -24.69 23.44 -16.54
N GLY A 702 -24.64 22.18 -16.14
CA GLY A 702 -25.80 21.39 -15.72
C GLY A 702 -26.44 21.86 -14.41
N PHE A 703 -25.76 22.73 -13.64
CA PHE A 703 -26.33 23.33 -12.43
C PHE A 703 -27.47 24.31 -12.73
N ASP A 704 -27.25 25.23 -13.67
CA ASP A 704 -28.20 26.31 -13.98
C ASP A 704 -28.80 26.27 -15.39
N GLU A 705 -28.28 25.39 -16.25
CA GLU A 705 -28.67 25.22 -17.66
C GLU A 705 -28.62 26.55 -18.46
N VAL A 706 -27.80 27.51 -18.05
CA VAL A 706 -27.74 28.86 -18.62
C VAL A 706 -26.31 29.36 -18.84
N THR A 707 -25.39 29.04 -17.93
CA THR A 707 -24.01 29.48 -18.01
C THR A 707 -23.28 28.67 -19.09
N GLU A 708 -22.66 29.37 -20.05
CA GLU A 708 -21.95 28.74 -21.17
C GLU A 708 -20.46 28.56 -20.82
N GLU A 709 -19.98 27.32 -20.91
CA GLU A 709 -18.59 26.93 -20.75
C GLU A 709 -17.96 26.73 -22.14
N THR A 710 -16.82 27.39 -22.39
CA THR A 710 -16.05 27.27 -23.63
C THR A 710 -14.55 27.19 -23.34
N PHE A 711 -14.00 25.99 -23.52
CA PHE A 711 -12.63 25.64 -23.20
C PHE A 711 -12.05 24.62 -24.19
N ALA A 712 -10.73 24.48 -24.21
CA ALA A 712 -10.04 23.60 -25.15
C ALA A 712 -8.76 22.95 -24.57
N ILE A 713 -8.43 21.77 -25.10
CA ILE A 713 -7.15 21.09 -24.90
C ILE A 713 -6.30 21.25 -26.16
N HIS A 714 -5.02 21.59 -25.98
CA HIS A 714 -3.98 21.47 -27.01
C HIS A 714 -3.00 20.37 -26.62
N LEU A 715 -2.91 19.32 -27.44
CA LEU A 715 -1.88 18.30 -27.35
C LEU A 715 -0.78 18.63 -28.34
N TYR A 716 0.45 18.86 -27.88
CA TYR A 716 1.58 19.17 -28.75
C TYR A 716 2.33 17.90 -29.15
N ASP A 717 2.61 17.78 -30.45
CA ASP A 717 3.53 16.79 -30.99
C ASP A 717 4.90 16.98 -30.34
N GLN A 718 5.50 15.89 -29.87
CA GLN A 718 6.80 15.84 -29.20
C GLN A 718 7.93 16.42 -30.06
N THR A 719 7.77 16.46 -31.39
CA THR A 719 8.71 17.11 -32.29
C THR A 719 8.53 18.63 -32.36
N ALA A 720 7.31 19.12 -32.15
CA ALA A 720 6.98 20.54 -32.12
C ALA A 720 7.34 21.16 -30.77
N MET A 721 7.15 20.44 -29.68
CA MET A 721 7.51 20.84 -28.33
C MET A 721 8.17 19.67 -27.57
N PRO A 722 9.50 19.46 -27.75
CA PRO A 722 10.19 18.33 -27.14
C PRO A 722 10.39 18.51 -25.65
N THR A 723 10.31 17.40 -24.92
CA THR A 723 10.67 17.27 -23.51
C THR A 723 11.84 16.29 -23.37
N GLU A 724 12.56 16.33 -22.25
CA GLU A 724 13.66 15.41 -21.95
C GLU A 724 13.18 13.96 -21.74
N SER A 725 11.98 13.78 -21.17
CA SER A 725 11.34 12.47 -20.97
C SER A 725 10.84 11.83 -22.27
N GLY A 726 10.49 12.66 -23.26
CA GLY A 726 9.76 12.26 -24.46
C GLY A 726 8.25 12.40 -24.34
N ASP A 727 7.71 12.62 -23.14
CA ASP A 727 6.28 12.85 -22.93
C ASP A 727 5.78 14.14 -23.60
N GLY A 728 4.57 14.10 -24.13
CA GLY A 728 3.95 15.22 -24.83
C GLY A 728 3.51 16.34 -23.87
N VAL A 729 3.57 17.57 -24.37
CA VAL A 729 3.09 18.75 -23.64
C VAL A 729 1.60 18.94 -23.87
N ILE A 730 0.87 19.23 -22.79
CA ILE A 730 -0.58 19.41 -22.77
C ILE A 730 -0.88 20.83 -22.33
N GLU A 731 -1.84 21.51 -22.96
CA GLU A 731 -2.34 22.79 -22.46
C GLU A 731 -3.86 22.84 -22.43
N PHE A 732 -4.42 23.36 -21.35
CA PHE A 732 -5.83 23.74 -21.24
C PHE A 732 -5.98 25.25 -21.44
N HIS A 733 -6.96 25.67 -22.24
CA HIS A 733 -7.24 27.07 -22.58
C HIS A 733 -8.72 27.38 -22.30
N TYR A 734 -9.00 28.51 -21.63
CA TYR A 734 -10.36 28.87 -21.20
C TYR A 734 -10.79 30.19 -21.86
N LEU A 735 -11.74 30.14 -22.80
CA LEU A 735 -12.30 31.35 -23.43
C LEU A 735 -13.38 31.97 -22.55
N GLU A 736 -14.33 31.14 -22.12
CA GLU A 736 -15.44 31.47 -21.24
C GLU A 736 -15.54 30.32 -20.24
N ILE A 737 -15.35 30.61 -18.94
CA ILE A 737 -15.43 29.60 -17.91
C ILE A 737 -16.04 30.16 -16.61
N ALA A 738 -16.91 29.39 -15.96
CA ALA A 738 -17.47 29.71 -14.66
C ALA A 738 -17.77 28.44 -13.84
N ASP A 739 -17.02 28.25 -12.76
CA ASP A 739 -17.23 27.12 -11.84
C ASP A 739 -18.33 27.46 -10.81
N ILE A 740 -19.56 26.97 -11.04
CA ILE A 740 -20.76 27.43 -10.32
C ILE A 740 -21.56 26.33 -9.60
N ASP A 741 -21.25 25.05 -9.80
CA ASP A 741 -22.03 23.93 -9.23
C ASP A 741 -21.69 23.66 -7.75
N ALA A 742 -22.14 24.57 -6.90
CA ALA A 742 -21.94 24.48 -5.46
C ALA A 742 -22.65 23.28 -4.80
N ASP A 743 -23.66 22.68 -5.47
CA ASP A 743 -24.46 21.58 -4.92
C ASP A 743 -23.91 20.19 -5.33
N LYS A 744 -23.05 20.11 -6.34
CA LYS A 744 -22.47 18.85 -6.87
C LYS A 744 -20.94 18.84 -7.03
N ASN A 745 -20.21 19.35 -6.03
CA ASN A 745 -18.74 19.30 -5.94
C ASN A 745 -17.96 20.21 -6.92
N TYR A 746 -18.59 21.20 -7.58
CA TYR A 746 -17.92 22.06 -8.58
C TYR A 746 -17.18 21.22 -9.65
N ALA A 747 -16.37 21.84 -10.52
CA ALA A 747 -15.59 21.10 -11.50
C ALA A 747 -14.31 20.46 -10.91
N THR A 748 -13.84 19.37 -11.56
CA THR A 748 -12.47 18.87 -11.41
C THR A 748 -11.62 19.35 -12.59
N VAL A 749 -10.43 19.90 -12.30
CA VAL A 749 -9.41 20.21 -13.31
C VAL A 749 -8.10 19.54 -12.96
N GLY A 750 -7.50 18.84 -13.91
CA GLY A 750 -6.24 18.15 -13.70
C GLY A 750 -5.89 17.11 -14.75
N ILE A 751 -4.85 16.33 -14.44
CA ILE A 751 -4.39 15.19 -15.24
C ILE A 751 -4.09 14.00 -14.33
N GLU A 752 -4.32 12.77 -14.79
CA GLU A 752 -4.10 11.54 -14.00
C GLU A 752 -3.47 10.46 -14.87
N ASP A 753 -2.61 9.65 -14.27
CA ASP A 753 -1.93 8.57 -14.96
C ASP A 753 -2.88 7.37 -15.28
N HIS A 754 -2.33 6.35 -15.92
CA HIS A 754 -3.10 5.16 -16.32
C HIS A 754 -3.35 4.17 -15.18
N THR A 755 -2.57 4.25 -14.09
CA THR A 755 -2.77 3.44 -12.88
C THR A 755 -3.82 4.03 -11.96
N LYS A 756 -4.07 5.35 -12.06
CA LYS A 756 -4.93 6.15 -11.17
C LYS A 756 -4.38 6.30 -9.76
N ASN A 757 -3.09 6.09 -9.59
CA ASN A 757 -2.40 6.26 -8.31
C ASN A 757 -1.62 7.59 -8.28
N GLU A 758 -1.61 8.33 -9.39
CA GLU A 758 -0.85 9.57 -9.51
C GLU A 758 -1.53 10.57 -10.47
N GLY A 759 -1.45 11.86 -10.15
CA GLY A 759 -1.92 12.92 -11.02
C GLY A 759 -1.64 14.32 -10.46
N ILE A 760 -2.00 15.34 -11.23
CA ILE A 760 -2.07 16.73 -10.75
C ILE A 760 -3.54 17.12 -10.69
N GLN A 761 -4.05 17.33 -9.48
CA GLN A 761 -5.28 18.07 -9.26
C GLN A 761 -4.97 19.56 -9.22
N TYR A 762 -5.46 20.32 -10.20
CA TYR A 762 -5.34 21.78 -10.20
C TYR A 762 -6.43 22.42 -9.33
N VAL A 763 -7.66 21.92 -9.45
CA VAL A 763 -8.79 22.26 -8.58
C VAL A 763 -9.76 21.08 -8.51
N PHE A 764 -10.39 20.92 -7.34
CA PHE A 764 -11.56 20.06 -7.13
C PHE A 764 -12.44 20.72 -6.07
N ASN A 765 -13.77 20.70 -6.24
CA ASN A 765 -14.67 21.27 -5.24
C ASN A 765 -14.38 22.74 -4.91
N ASN A 766 -13.92 23.49 -5.92
CA ASN A 766 -13.48 24.88 -5.83
C ASN A 766 -12.34 25.10 -4.79
N ASP A 767 -11.64 24.02 -4.43
CA ASP A 767 -10.41 24.04 -3.64
C ASP A 767 -9.21 23.89 -4.57
N TYR A 768 -8.43 24.97 -4.68
CA TYR A 768 -7.31 25.06 -5.60
C TYR A 768 -6.03 24.52 -4.96
N ALA A 769 -5.28 23.72 -5.72
CA ALA A 769 -4.00 23.23 -5.24
C ALA A 769 -3.02 24.39 -4.94
N PRO A 770 -2.11 24.24 -3.98
CA PRO A 770 -1.08 25.24 -3.71
C PRO A 770 -0.32 25.62 -4.98
N GLY A 771 -0.26 26.91 -5.30
CA GLY A 771 0.36 27.42 -6.53
C GLY A 771 -0.63 27.68 -7.67
N ALA A 772 -1.79 27.02 -7.68
CA ALA A 772 -2.79 27.19 -8.71
C ALA A 772 -3.44 28.58 -8.66
N ALA A 773 -3.62 29.17 -9.82
CA ALA A 773 -4.37 30.41 -9.99
C ALA A 773 -5.81 30.14 -10.43
N GLU A 774 -6.75 30.96 -9.95
CA GLU A 774 -8.17 30.77 -10.23
C GLU A 774 -8.50 30.66 -11.73
N LEU A 775 -9.45 29.78 -12.06
CA LEU A 775 -10.02 29.65 -13.39
C LEU A 775 -10.75 30.95 -13.75
N THR A 776 -10.34 31.55 -14.86
CA THR A 776 -10.92 32.80 -15.37
C THR A 776 -10.81 32.83 -16.89
N GLN A 777 -11.59 33.72 -17.53
CA GLN A 777 -11.47 33.96 -18.97
C GLN A 777 -10.05 34.38 -19.35
N GLY A 778 -9.46 33.69 -20.33
CA GLY A 778 -8.08 33.91 -20.75
C GLY A 778 -7.04 33.16 -19.92
N ARG A 779 -7.44 32.25 -19.03
CA ARG A 779 -6.53 31.32 -18.35
C ARG A 779 -5.95 30.33 -19.35
N ALA A 780 -4.67 29.99 -19.17
CA ALA A 780 -4.05 28.83 -19.80
C ALA A 780 -3.21 28.07 -18.77
N ILE A 781 -3.29 26.75 -18.80
CA ILE A 781 -2.57 25.83 -17.90
C ILE A 781 -1.81 24.86 -18.78
N ARG A 782 -0.52 24.60 -18.49
CA ARG A 782 0.34 23.66 -19.21
C ARG A 782 0.77 22.55 -18.28
N PHE A 783 0.62 21.32 -18.73
CA PHE A 783 1.21 20.14 -18.11
C PHE A 783 2.40 19.66 -18.94
N THR A 784 3.54 19.49 -18.29
CA THR A 784 4.79 19.07 -18.93
C THR A 784 5.73 18.42 -17.92
N THR A 785 6.59 17.51 -18.37
CA THR A 785 7.66 16.93 -17.54
C THR A 785 8.92 17.82 -17.47
N GLU A 786 8.90 18.98 -18.11
CA GLU A 786 10.01 19.93 -18.05
C GLU A 786 10.01 20.67 -16.71
N ALA A 787 10.90 20.27 -15.81
CA ALA A 787 11.01 20.85 -14.48
C ALA A 787 11.49 22.32 -14.48
N PRO A 788 11.22 23.08 -13.39
CA PRO A 788 11.85 24.36 -13.16
C PRO A 788 13.38 24.25 -13.09
N ILE A 789 14.06 25.32 -13.45
CA ILE A 789 15.52 25.41 -13.27
C ILE A 789 15.85 25.25 -11.78
N ASN A 790 16.81 24.37 -11.48
CA ASN A 790 17.26 24.01 -10.14
C ASN A 790 16.20 23.33 -9.25
N TYR A 791 15.24 22.65 -9.87
CA TYR A 791 14.44 21.65 -9.17
C TYR A 791 15.33 20.54 -8.61
N VAL A 792 15.03 20.14 -7.38
CA VAL A 792 15.63 19.00 -6.71
C VAL A 792 14.51 18.00 -6.47
N ALA A 793 14.52 16.92 -7.24
CA ALA A 793 13.61 15.81 -7.01
C ALA A 793 13.88 15.22 -5.62
N PRO A 794 12.85 14.63 -4.97
CA PRO A 794 13.08 13.85 -3.77
C PRO A 794 14.19 12.86 -4.08
N LEU A 795 15.17 12.73 -3.16
CA LEU A 795 15.90 11.47 -3.18
C LEU A 795 14.82 10.46 -2.81
N GLY A 796 14.33 9.71 -3.79
CA GLY A 796 13.96 8.36 -3.48
C GLY A 796 15.11 7.78 -2.68
N ILE A 797 14.84 6.84 -1.78
CA ILE A 797 15.87 5.86 -1.44
C ILE A 797 16.58 5.58 -2.77
N GLU A 798 17.89 5.79 -2.85
CA GLU A 798 18.68 5.34 -3.98
C GLU A 798 18.62 3.81 -3.99
N ASP A 799 17.46 3.25 -4.27
CA ASP A 799 17.30 2.12 -5.15
C ASP A 799 17.58 2.64 -6.56
N GLU A 800 18.81 3.10 -6.78
CA GLU A 800 19.39 3.50 -8.06
C GLU A 800 19.39 2.35 -9.10
N ASN A 801 18.66 1.25 -8.83
CA ASN A 801 18.62 0.04 -9.63
C ASN A 801 17.26 -0.68 -9.67
N LEU A 802 16.15 -0.14 -9.15
CA LEU A 802 14.85 -0.74 -9.42
C LEU A 802 14.50 -0.51 -10.89
N PRO A 803 14.42 -1.55 -11.71
CA PRO A 803 14.26 -1.37 -13.14
C PRO A 803 12.85 -0.88 -13.44
N THR A 804 12.72 0.15 -14.26
CA THR A 804 11.41 0.67 -14.70
C THR A 804 10.73 -0.20 -15.75
N GLY A 805 11.39 -1.27 -16.20
CA GLY A 805 10.85 -2.23 -17.16
C GLY A 805 11.74 -3.45 -17.38
N PHE A 806 11.19 -4.47 -18.03
CA PHE A 806 12.00 -5.61 -18.47
C PHE A 806 12.95 -5.17 -19.58
N GLN A 807 14.25 -5.44 -19.44
CA GLN A 807 15.23 -5.06 -20.46
C GLN A 807 16.40 -6.03 -20.54
N LEU A 808 16.76 -6.47 -21.74
CA LEU A 808 18.03 -7.13 -22.04
C LEU A 808 18.99 -6.11 -22.68
N MET A 809 20.01 -5.71 -21.94
CA MET A 809 20.98 -4.71 -22.40
C MET A 809 22.01 -5.33 -23.37
N PRO A 810 22.62 -4.53 -24.26
CA PRO A 810 23.65 -5.02 -25.17
C PRO A 810 24.82 -5.69 -24.43
N ALA A 811 24.96 -7.00 -24.61
CA ALA A 811 26.12 -7.74 -24.17
C ALA A 811 27.45 -7.08 -24.61
N TYR A 812 28.38 -6.94 -23.67
CA TYR A 812 29.67 -6.28 -23.89
C TYR A 812 30.83 -7.09 -23.26
N PRO A 813 31.95 -7.27 -23.98
CA PRO A 813 32.19 -6.86 -25.37
C PRO A 813 31.29 -7.65 -26.36
N ASN A 814 31.01 -7.08 -27.53
CA ASN A 814 30.38 -7.77 -28.67
C ASN A 814 30.82 -7.07 -29.98
N PRO A 815 31.70 -7.67 -30.80
CA PRO A 815 32.17 -9.06 -30.74
C PRO A 815 33.04 -9.36 -29.51
N PHE A 816 33.09 -10.63 -29.08
CA PHE A 816 33.77 -11.05 -27.85
C PHE A 816 34.76 -12.20 -28.05
N ASN A 817 35.74 -12.33 -27.16
CA ASN A 817 36.74 -13.42 -27.14
C ASN A 817 37.29 -13.68 -25.72
N PRO A 818 37.05 -14.84 -25.10
CA PRO A 818 35.90 -15.73 -25.29
C PRO A 818 34.73 -15.36 -24.36
N VAL A 819 34.82 -14.27 -23.59
CA VAL A 819 33.81 -13.89 -22.58
C VAL A 819 33.07 -12.62 -22.98
N THR A 820 31.75 -12.62 -22.88
CA THR A 820 30.87 -11.44 -22.93
C THR A 820 30.02 -11.37 -21.67
N THR A 821 29.77 -10.16 -21.18
CA THR A 821 28.85 -9.91 -20.06
C THR A 821 27.50 -9.52 -20.60
N ILE A 822 26.45 -10.21 -20.15
CA ILE A 822 25.06 -10.00 -20.50
C ILE A 822 24.40 -9.34 -19.30
N ARG A 823 23.85 -8.14 -19.48
CA ARG A 823 23.16 -7.38 -18.43
C ARG A 823 21.67 -7.34 -18.73
N PHE A 824 20.84 -7.45 -17.70
CA PHE A 824 19.40 -7.43 -17.84
C PHE A 824 18.73 -6.83 -16.60
N GLN A 825 17.45 -6.49 -16.75
CA GLN A 825 16.65 -5.75 -15.79
C GLN A 825 15.28 -6.41 -15.65
N LEU A 826 14.82 -6.55 -14.41
CA LEU A 826 13.50 -7.07 -14.03
C LEU A 826 12.78 -6.04 -13.15
N PRO A 827 11.64 -5.48 -13.57
CA PRO A 827 10.90 -4.48 -12.78
C PRO A 827 10.15 -5.12 -11.60
N THR A 828 9.84 -6.41 -11.72
CA THR A 828 9.16 -7.20 -10.71
C THR A 828 9.77 -8.59 -10.63
N THR A 829 9.56 -9.27 -9.50
CA THR A 829 9.99 -10.65 -9.29
C THR A 829 9.40 -11.56 -10.38
N SER A 830 10.27 -12.24 -11.14
CA SER A 830 9.88 -13.00 -12.33
C SER A 830 10.70 -14.28 -12.49
N ASP A 831 10.07 -15.35 -12.98
CA ASP A 831 10.80 -16.52 -13.49
C ASP A 831 11.50 -16.13 -14.79
N ILE A 832 12.83 -16.06 -14.77
CA ILE A 832 13.65 -15.64 -15.90
C ILE A 832 14.40 -16.82 -16.50
N LYS A 833 14.30 -16.95 -17.82
CA LYS A 833 15.08 -17.89 -18.60
C LYS A 833 15.95 -17.18 -19.63
N MET A 834 17.27 -17.40 -19.55
CA MET A 834 18.24 -16.88 -20.51
C MET A 834 18.92 -18.01 -21.29
N THR A 835 18.65 -18.09 -22.58
CA THR A 835 19.09 -19.21 -23.44
C THR A 835 19.91 -18.71 -24.64
N VAL A 836 21.01 -19.40 -24.94
CA VAL A 836 21.85 -19.16 -26.12
C VAL A 836 21.50 -20.13 -27.24
N TYR A 837 21.29 -19.60 -28.44
CA TYR A 837 21.01 -20.36 -29.67
C TYR A 837 22.06 -20.09 -30.75
N ASP A 838 22.32 -21.10 -31.59
CA ASP A 838 23.12 -20.93 -32.81
C ASP A 838 22.27 -20.39 -33.98
N ILE A 839 22.91 -20.10 -35.12
CA ILE A 839 22.23 -19.59 -36.33
C ILE A 839 21.18 -20.55 -36.93
N LEU A 840 21.14 -21.81 -36.51
CA LEU A 840 20.16 -22.80 -36.94
C LEU A 840 18.99 -22.92 -35.95
N GLY A 841 18.96 -22.08 -34.90
CA GLY A 841 17.96 -22.12 -33.84
C GLY A 841 18.16 -23.29 -32.87
N LYS A 842 19.35 -23.92 -32.85
CA LYS A 842 19.63 -24.98 -31.90
C LYS A 842 20.11 -24.39 -30.58
N GLU A 843 19.51 -24.84 -29.48
CA GLU A 843 19.94 -24.50 -28.13
C GLU A 843 21.39 -24.94 -27.89
N VAL A 844 22.21 -23.98 -27.50
CA VAL A 844 23.65 -24.14 -27.23
C VAL A 844 23.88 -24.28 -25.72
N ASN A 845 23.26 -23.40 -24.93
CA ASN A 845 23.39 -23.37 -23.48
C ASN A 845 22.21 -22.62 -22.84
N VAL A 846 21.82 -22.99 -21.62
CA VAL A 846 20.93 -22.20 -20.76
C VAL A 846 21.82 -21.55 -19.72
N LEU A 847 21.88 -20.21 -19.71
CA LEU A 847 22.76 -19.44 -18.82
C LEU A 847 22.12 -19.17 -17.46
N LEU A 848 20.79 -19.06 -17.44
CA LEU A 848 19.98 -18.78 -16.27
C LEU A 848 18.59 -19.37 -16.47
N HIS A 849 18.02 -19.99 -15.44
CA HIS A 849 16.62 -20.40 -15.38
C HIS A 849 16.21 -20.52 -13.92
N GLU A 850 15.78 -19.40 -13.34
CA GLU A 850 15.41 -19.30 -11.93
C GLU A 850 14.49 -18.09 -11.72
N GLN A 851 13.76 -18.08 -10.62
CA GLN A 851 13.06 -16.89 -10.15
C GLN A 851 14.09 -15.87 -9.65
N LYS A 852 13.94 -14.62 -10.11
CA LYS A 852 14.75 -13.48 -9.69
C LYS A 852 13.84 -12.37 -9.21
N ASN A 853 14.24 -11.70 -8.13
CA ASN A 853 13.55 -10.51 -7.63
C ASN A 853 13.64 -9.35 -8.65
N SER A 854 12.95 -8.25 -8.38
CA SER A 854 13.19 -7.01 -9.11
C SER A 854 14.66 -6.58 -8.94
N GLY A 855 15.26 -6.05 -10.01
CA GLY A 855 16.64 -5.59 -9.99
C GLY A 855 17.39 -5.67 -11.32
N THR A 856 18.58 -5.06 -11.33
CA THR A 856 19.53 -5.14 -12.43
C THR A 856 20.56 -6.24 -12.18
N TYR A 857 20.74 -7.13 -13.16
CA TYR A 857 21.59 -8.31 -13.06
C TYR A 857 22.61 -8.38 -14.18
N ALA A 858 23.70 -9.10 -13.95
CA ALA A 858 24.72 -9.38 -14.95
C ALA A 858 25.20 -10.84 -14.85
N LEU A 859 25.30 -11.51 -15.99
CA LEU A 859 25.88 -12.85 -16.11
C LEU A 859 26.89 -12.93 -17.25
N GLN A 860 27.83 -13.87 -17.17
CA GLN A 860 28.88 -14.02 -18.18
C GLN A 860 28.67 -15.28 -19.02
N TRP A 861 28.82 -15.16 -20.33
CA TRP A 861 28.95 -16.30 -21.21
C TRP A 861 30.38 -16.39 -21.77
N ASN A 862 31.03 -17.52 -21.53
CA ASN A 862 32.42 -17.80 -21.92
C ASN A 862 32.55 -18.57 -23.26
N GLY A 863 31.50 -18.55 -24.09
CA GLY A 863 31.51 -19.23 -25.39
C GLY A 863 31.53 -20.75 -25.27
N THR A 864 30.87 -21.33 -24.27
CA THR A 864 30.72 -22.79 -24.09
C THR A 864 29.27 -23.26 -24.24
N ASN A 865 29.09 -24.53 -24.59
CA ASN A 865 27.80 -25.21 -24.59
C ASN A 865 27.45 -25.79 -23.21
N ARG A 866 26.27 -26.40 -23.07
CA ARG A 866 25.81 -27.06 -21.83
C ARG A 866 26.72 -28.17 -21.25
N PHE A 867 27.71 -28.65 -22.01
CA PHE A 867 28.70 -29.62 -21.54
C PHE A 867 30.05 -28.97 -21.15
N GLY A 868 30.10 -27.64 -21.08
CA GLY A 868 31.32 -26.86 -20.82
C GLY A 868 32.31 -26.85 -21.99
N GLN A 869 31.90 -27.29 -23.18
CA GLN A 869 32.79 -27.36 -24.36
C GLN A 869 32.74 -26.05 -25.16
N PRO A 870 33.89 -25.51 -25.61
CA PRO A 870 33.92 -24.29 -26.42
C PRO A 870 33.15 -24.44 -27.74
N VAL A 871 32.31 -23.47 -28.09
CA VAL A 871 31.56 -23.42 -29.36
C VAL A 871 32.40 -22.78 -30.47
N ALA A 872 32.01 -22.91 -31.75
CA ALA A 872 32.77 -22.37 -32.88
C ALA A 872 32.69 -20.82 -32.95
N SER A 873 33.67 -20.15 -33.55
CA SER A 873 33.55 -18.72 -33.88
C SER A 873 32.35 -18.51 -34.81
N GLY A 874 31.52 -17.51 -34.55
CA GLY A 874 30.26 -17.32 -35.28
C GLY A 874 29.25 -16.45 -34.54
N THR A 875 28.10 -16.25 -35.18
CA THR A 875 26.96 -15.54 -34.60
C THR A 875 26.13 -16.47 -33.72
N TYR A 876 25.69 -15.96 -32.57
CA TYR A 876 24.77 -16.60 -31.65
C TYR A 876 23.69 -15.60 -31.23
N PHE A 877 22.57 -16.11 -30.73
CA PHE A 877 21.45 -15.31 -30.22
C PHE A 877 21.22 -15.65 -28.75
N ILE A 878 21.13 -14.64 -27.91
CA ILE A 878 20.70 -14.75 -26.52
C ILE A 878 19.22 -14.36 -26.49
N ILE A 879 18.38 -15.20 -25.89
CA ILE A 879 16.96 -14.93 -25.69
C ILE A 879 16.72 -14.85 -24.19
N MET A 880 16.10 -13.76 -23.75
CA MET A 880 15.58 -13.57 -22.39
C MET A 880 14.07 -13.68 -22.42
N GLU A 881 13.53 -14.58 -21.60
CA GLU A 881 12.10 -14.80 -21.39
C GLU A 881 11.81 -14.53 -19.90
N ALA A 882 10.87 -13.62 -19.60
CA ALA A 882 10.40 -13.33 -18.23
C ALA A 882 8.97 -12.80 -18.28
N LEU A 883 8.02 -13.42 -17.55
CA LEU A 883 6.57 -13.13 -17.66
C LEU A 883 6.11 -13.05 -19.13
N ASN A 884 5.58 -11.89 -19.55
CA ASN A 884 5.14 -11.59 -20.92
C ASN A 884 6.23 -10.95 -21.80
N PHE A 885 7.45 -10.77 -21.27
CA PHE A 885 8.57 -10.15 -21.96
C PHE A 885 9.46 -11.18 -22.67
N ASN A 886 9.76 -10.90 -23.95
CA ASN A 886 10.71 -11.69 -24.74
C ASN A 886 11.62 -10.76 -25.56
N GLN A 887 12.92 -10.76 -25.26
CA GLN A 887 13.90 -9.98 -26.01
C GLN A 887 15.04 -10.85 -26.53
N ILE A 888 15.41 -10.63 -27.80
CA ILE A 888 16.47 -11.35 -28.49
C ILE A 888 17.64 -10.40 -28.75
N GLN A 889 18.85 -10.84 -28.40
CA GLN A 889 20.09 -10.12 -28.66
C GLN A 889 21.09 -10.96 -29.47
N LYS A 890 21.64 -10.39 -30.53
CA LYS A 890 22.70 -11.01 -31.34
C LYS A 890 24.09 -10.78 -30.73
N VAL A 891 24.90 -11.82 -30.61
CA VAL A 891 26.32 -11.75 -30.22
C VAL A 891 27.24 -12.45 -31.22
N LEU A 892 28.48 -11.97 -31.35
CA LEU A 892 29.50 -12.50 -32.27
C LEU A 892 30.74 -12.96 -31.50
N LEU A 893 30.95 -14.28 -31.45
CA LEU A 893 32.15 -14.89 -30.88
C LEU A 893 33.27 -14.89 -31.93
N ILE A 894 34.41 -14.31 -31.58
CA ILE A 894 35.66 -14.35 -32.35
C ILE A 894 36.68 -15.12 -31.53
N LYS A 895 37.29 -16.16 -32.09
CA LYS A 895 38.42 -16.86 -31.46
C LYS A 895 39.74 -16.37 -32.02
#